data_AF-A0A3M7L7I9-F1
#
_entry.id   AF-A0A3M7L7I9-F1
#
_cell.length_a   1.000
_cell.length_b   1.000
_cell.length_c   1.000
_cell.angle_alpha   90.00
_cell.angle_beta   90.00
_cell.angle_gamma   90.00
#
_symmetry.space_group_name_H-M   'P 1'
#
loop_
_entity.id
_entity.type
_entity.pdbx_description
1 polymer ?
#
loop_
_entity_poly.entity_id
_entity_poly.type
_entity_poly.pdbx_seq_one_letter_code
_entity_poly.pdbx_strand_id
1 'polypeptide(L)'
;MLAQDSFYRALTPKELENVQEYNFDVPEAFDEETIIDCLTALKAQRSFEVPEYDFNTHTRSDRTRRVLPADVVIIEGILVLHIASIRGMLNMKIYVDTDDDVRLARRIQRDVADRGRDVAGVIEQYTKFVKPAFDTYVAPSRKHADVIIPWARGDNAVAIDLITEHIRMKLQQHDLRRIYTNLEIIPSNYQIRGMHTIIRDVRTSKADFVFYADRLLRLVVEAGLGHLPFQEMTVITPTGHPYVGVDFAKKLCGVSIIRSGESMEPALRACCKGIKIGKILVHREKTWSAVPRRASAGAGFAHRSSASSPDLGAAGEGSAAVPAGPAGRSSPAAPVASLSCIDPPSPAGPAPPRHSADSELGVRAAVEREIVYEKLPTDIAERYVLLMDPILASGYSAQRAIQVLLDKGVDEGRILFLNLVAAPEGVHRICRAFPRLKLVTSEIDEGLEAFAVIPGEVREPDVARNHITLRPRHMQTTTPGPPPEAIRLGPYTIALSSMHSCQHNDEIGRVSRRAEPFIIGVAGGTASGKTTVCDLIMQNLHGGHGEWLGLGSGRACTLSIPGSMPSACALAPQPIAITPVCALPPTDQCVVMLSQDSFYCGLTPEQSANAGDHDFDHPTAFDEPAIVECLRDLKASRVGVLALRTQAMKVVDVPEYDFTRHRRTETPRRVPPADVIIIEGILVLHMEGVRGLLNMKIFVDTDDDVRLARRIQRDISCRGRDVAGVLHQYTRFVKPAFQQFVAPSRKHADIIVPWTGEGNSVAIHLITEHIRTKLQQHDLRRVYTNLELIPSTYQIRGMHTIIRDRETSTADFAFYSDRLLRLVVEAGLGHLPFAEKTVITPTGHPYVGVDFAKRLCGVSIIRSGESMEPALRACCKGIKIGKILIHRVGDHVLQQDTIYEKLPADIADRYVLLMDPIVGTGETAVKAVQVLLNKGVQEDHILFLSLIAAPEAVHRVCRAFPKLKLITSEIDEGLEAYRVIPGVGEFGDRYFCD
;
A
#
# COMPACT_ATOMS: atom_id res chain seq x y z
N MET A 1 -32.79 2.32 12.08
CA MET A 1 -32.10 1.02 12.28
C MET A 1 -32.93 -0.12 11.72
N LEU A 2 -32.27 -1.15 11.19
CA LEU A 2 -32.80 -2.46 10.82
C LEU A 2 -32.09 -3.51 11.67
N ALA A 3 -32.81 -4.48 12.23
CA ALA A 3 -32.22 -5.63 12.92
C ALA A 3 -32.46 -6.89 12.07
N GLN A 4 -31.44 -7.73 11.90
CA GLN A 4 -31.51 -8.94 11.09
C GLN A 4 -32.52 -9.94 11.66
N ASP A 5 -32.66 -9.98 12.98
CA ASP A 5 -33.62 -10.79 13.73
C ASP A 5 -35.09 -10.51 13.33
N SER A 6 -35.42 -9.32 12.81
CA SER A 6 -36.75 -9.04 12.25
C SER A 6 -37.08 -9.88 11.01
N PHE A 7 -36.07 -10.47 10.35
CA PHE A 7 -36.18 -11.17 9.07
C PHE A 7 -36.02 -12.70 9.22
N TYR A 8 -36.15 -13.27 10.42
CA TYR A 8 -36.22 -14.73 10.58
C TYR A 8 -37.34 -15.34 9.72
N ARG A 9 -37.07 -16.49 9.10
CA ARG A 9 -38.05 -17.28 8.34
C ARG A 9 -39.15 -17.80 9.28
N ALA A 10 -40.37 -17.93 8.78
CA ALA A 10 -41.41 -18.68 9.49
C ALA A 10 -41.05 -20.18 9.55
N LEU A 11 -41.03 -20.75 10.76
CA LEU A 11 -40.80 -22.18 10.96
C LEU A 11 -41.99 -22.99 10.41
N THR A 12 -41.70 -24.15 9.83
CA THR A 12 -42.72 -25.13 9.44
C THR A 12 -43.28 -25.86 10.67
N PRO A 13 -44.47 -26.47 10.61
CA PRO A 13 -45.06 -27.17 11.75
C PRO A 13 -44.13 -28.24 12.39
N LYS A 14 -43.32 -28.93 11.59
CA LYS A 14 -42.33 -29.92 12.08
C LYS A 14 -41.11 -29.29 12.76
N GLU A 15 -40.72 -28.08 12.34
CA GLU A 15 -39.66 -27.31 13.01
C GLU A 15 -40.18 -26.75 14.36
N LEU A 16 -41.47 -26.42 14.45
CA LEU A 16 -42.15 -26.04 15.70
C LEU A 16 -42.29 -27.20 16.72
N GLU A 17 -42.30 -28.46 16.28
CA GLU A 17 -42.33 -29.61 17.19
C GLU A 17 -40.99 -29.81 17.94
N ASN A 18 -39.86 -29.44 17.32
CA ASN A 18 -38.50 -29.70 17.82
C ASN A 18 -37.61 -28.44 17.89
N VAL A 19 -38.17 -27.29 18.28
CA VAL A 19 -37.47 -25.97 18.28
C VAL A 19 -36.12 -25.97 19.01
N GLN A 20 -35.94 -26.80 20.05
CA GLN A 20 -34.67 -26.86 20.80
C GLN A 20 -33.49 -27.44 19.98
N GLU A 21 -33.77 -28.17 18.90
CA GLU A 21 -32.75 -28.67 17.97
C GLU A 21 -32.58 -27.80 16.71
N TYR A 22 -33.41 -26.77 16.53
CA TYR A 22 -33.31 -25.87 15.39
C TYR A 22 -32.19 -24.84 15.60
N ASN A 23 -31.29 -24.70 14.62
CA ASN A 23 -30.18 -23.76 14.70
C ASN A 23 -30.57 -22.41 14.08
N PHE A 24 -30.76 -21.39 14.92
CA PHE A 24 -31.07 -20.02 14.51
C PHE A 24 -29.83 -19.17 14.15
N ASP A 25 -28.61 -19.69 14.36
CA ASP A 25 -27.35 -18.98 14.10
C ASP A 25 -26.79 -19.25 12.66
N VAL A 26 -27.58 -19.82 11.74
CA VAL A 26 -27.21 -20.16 10.34
C VAL A 26 -27.87 -19.25 9.28
N PRO A 27 -27.30 -19.09 8.07
CA PRO A 27 -27.89 -18.24 7.02
C PRO A 27 -29.34 -18.61 6.64
N GLU A 28 -29.66 -19.90 6.56
CA GLU A 28 -30.94 -20.46 6.10
C GLU A 28 -32.10 -20.22 7.09
N ALA A 29 -31.81 -19.70 8.28
CA ALA A 29 -32.81 -19.22 9.22
C ALA A 29 -33.37 -17.84 8.84
N PHE A 30 -32.72 -17.10 7.93
CA PHE A 30 -33.08 -15.74 7.54
C PHE A 30 -33.66 -15.64 6.13
N ASP A 31 -34.57 -14.68 5.95
CA ASP A 31 -35.22 -14.35 4.69
C ASP A 31 -34.39 -13.32 3.92
N GLU A 32 -33.40 -13.81 3.18
CA GLU A 32 -32.43 -12.98 2.45
C GLU A 32 -33.12 -12.08 1.41
N GLU A 33 -34.12 -12.60 0.69
CA GLU A 33 -34.88 -11.86 -0.34
C GLU A 33 -35.57 -10.63 0.26
N THR A 34 -36.27 -10.77 1.40
CA THR A 34 -36.93 -9.64 2.07
C THR A 34 -35.94 -8.59 2.58
N ILE A 35 -34.71 -8.99 2.96
CA ILE A 35 -33.65 -8.03 3.33
C ILE A 35 -33.13 -7.29 2.10
N ILE A 36 -32.88 -7.99 0.98
CA ILE A 36 -32.42 -7.39 -0.28
C ILE A 36 -33.47 -6.41 -0.81
N ASP A 37 -34.75 -6.77 -0.79
CA ASP A 37 -35.85 -5.89 -1.21
C ASP A 37 -35.99 -4.66 -0.30
N CYS A 38 -35.82 -4.82 1.01
CA CYS A 38 -35.80 -3.70 1.97
C CYS A 38 -34.67 -2.71 1.65
N LEU A 39 -33.44 -3.20 1.51
CA LEU A 39 -32.28 -2.37 1.18
C LEU A 39 -32.40 -1.75 -0.23
N THR A 40 -32.96 -2.47 -1.19
CA THR A 40 -33.17 -1.98 -2.57
C THR A 40 -34.27 -0.91 -2.63
N ALA A 41 -35.34 -1.05 -1.86
CA ALA A 41 -36.37 -0.03 -1.71
C ALA A 41 -35.80 1.26 -1.11
N LEU A 42 -35.01 1.15 -0.04
CA LEU A 42 -34.36 2.30 0.63
C LEU A 42 -33.33 2.98 -0.28
N LYS A 43 -32.50 2.23 -1.03
CA LYS A 43 -31.60 2.77 -2.08
C LYS A 43 -32.36 3.51 -3.17
N ALA A 44 -33.54 3.01 -3.54
CA ALA A 44 -34.46 3.65 -4.48
C ALA A 44 -35.31 4.77 -3.85
N GLN A 45 -34.99 5.24 -2.63
CA GLN A 45 -35.71 6.30 -1.90
C GLN A 45 -37.21 6.02 -1.69
N ARG A 46 -37.59 4.75 -1.54
CA ARG A 46 -38.95 4.28 -1.20
C ARG A 46 -39.02 3.81 0.26
N SER A 47 -40.16 4.02 0.93
CA SER A 47 -40.43 3.44 2.24
C SER A 47 -40.71 1.93 2.14
N PHE A 48 -40.33 1.17 3.16
CA PHE A 48 -40.53 -0.29 3.22
C PHE A 48 -41.22 -0.69 4.54
N GLU A 49 -42.02 -1.75 4.52
CA GLU A 49 -42.69 -2.32 5.70
C GLU A 49 -41.87 -3.50 6.24
N VAL A 50 -41.24 -3.33 7.41
CA VAL A 50 -40.40 -4.38 8.02
C VAL A 50 -41.25 -5.21 8.99
N PRO A 51 -41.29 -6.55 8.90
CA PRO A 51 -42.08 -7.38 9.82
C PRO A 51 -41.55 -7.37 11.26
N GLU A 52 -42.43 -7.60 12.23
CA GLU A 52 -42.07 -7.88 13.62
C GLU A 52 -42.02 -9.41 13.86
N TYR A 53 -41.07 -9.91 14.67
CA TYR A 53 -40.89 -11.34 14.98
C TYR A 53 -40.98 -11.59 16.49
N ASP A 54 -41.72 -12.62 16.90
CA ASP A 54 -41.92 -12.97 18.32
C ASP A 54 -41.02 -14.16 18.72
N PHE A 55 -40.12 -13.90 19.67
CA PHE A 55 -39.16 -14.88 20.19
C PHE A 55 -39.75 -15.91 21.18
N ASN A 56 -40.99 -15.74 21.63
CA ASN A 56 -41.66 -16.68 22.54
C ASN A 56 -42.47 -17.72 21.75
N THR A 57 -43.12 -17.31 20.67
CA THR A 57 -43.88 -18.21 19.78
C THR A 57 -43.09 -18.69 18.57
N HIS A 58 -41.92 -18.09 18.31
CA HIS A 58 -41.06 -18.34 17.14
C HIS A 58 -41.73 -18.07 15.78
N THR A 59 -42.68 -17.13 15.74
CA THR A 59 -43.47 -16.75 14.56
C THR A 59 -43.28 -15.29 14.17
N ARG A 60 -43.45 -14.98 12.88
CA ARG A 60 -43.69 -13.59 12.44
C ARG A 60 -45.05 -13.10 12.96
N SER A 61 -45.14 -11.80 13.25
CA SER A 61 -46.38 -11.12 13.55
C SER A 61 -47.01 -10.55 12.27
N ASP A 62 -48.34 -10.37 12.26
CA ASP A 62 -49.05 -9.61 11.23
C ASP A 62 -48.74 -8.09 11.27
N ARG A 63 -47.97 -7.67 12.29
CA ARG A 63 -47.56 -6.27 12.49
C ARG A 63 -46.30 -5.95 11.69
N THR A 64 -46.35 -4.85 10.94
CA THR A 64 -45.17 -4.26 10.28
C THR A 64 -44.82 -2.90 10.88
N ARG A 65 -43.52 -2.60 10.82
CA ARG A 65 -42.94 -1.30 11.18
C ARG A 65 -42.47 -0.61 9.90
N ARG A 66 -43.16 0.46 9.52
CA ARG A 66 -42.79 1.29 8.38
C ARG A 66 -41.44 1.98 8.58
N VAL A 67 -40.53 1.81 7.63
CA VAL A 67 -39.22 2.48 7.57
C VAL A 67 -39.21 3.47 6.42
N LEU A 68 -38.81 4.72 6.72
CA LEU A 68 -38.66 5.79 5.74
C LEU A 68 -37.23 5.81 5.16
N PRO A 69 -37.04 6.30 3.91
CA PRO A 69 -35.70 6.53 3.37
C PRO A 69 -34.98 7.63 4.16
N ALA A 70 -33.69 7.40 4.42
CA ALA A 70 -32.81 8.29 5.20
C ALA A 70 -31.40 8.29 4.58
N ASP A 71 -30.65 9.37 4.76
CA ASP A 71 -29.34 9.55 4.12
C ASP A 71 -28.26 8.59 4.67
N VAL A 72 -28.47 8.02 5.86
CA VAL A 72 -27.68 6.93 6.45
C VAL A 72 -28.62 5.79 6.90
N VAL A 73 -28.28 4.55 6.56
CA VAL A 73 -29.06 3.35 6.92
C VAL A 73 -28.16 2.35 7.65
N ILE A 74 -28.45 2.06 8.92
CA ILE A 74 -27.72 1.04 9.70
C ILE A 74 -28.56 -0.24 9.80
N ILE A 75 -27.96 -1.36 9.41
CA ILE A 75 -28.46 -2.73 9.59
C ILE A 75 -27.52 -3.52 10.51
N GLU A 76 -28.04 -4.15 11.56
CA GLU A 76 -27.26 -4.99 12.46
C GLU A 76 -27.72 -6.45 12.51
N GLY A 77 -26.81 -7.37 12.83
CA GLY A 77 -27.13 -8.79 13.00
C GLY A 77 -25.90 -9.69 13.14
N ILE A 78 -26.09 -10.97 13.39
CA ILE A 78 -24.97 -11.92 13.50
C ILE A 78 -24.33 -12.27 12.14
N LEU A 79 -25.09 -12.23 11.04
CA LEU A 79 -24.67 -12.70 9.71
C LEU A 79 -24.66 -11.61 8.62
N VAL A 80 -24.90 -10.34 8.97
CA VAL A 80 -24.93 -9.19 8.04
C VAL A 80 -23.66 -9.05 7.19
N LEU A 81 -22.47 -9.39 7.72
CA LEU A 81 -21.20 -9.38 6.98
C LEU A 81 -20.82 -10.74 6.37
N HIS A 82 -21.58 -11.80 6.69
CA HIS A 82 -21.40 -13.12 6.10
C HIS A 82 -22.07 -13.19 4.73
N ILE A 83 -23.36 -12.84 4.68
CA ILE A 83 -24.22 -12.95 3.50
C ILE A 83 -23.71 -12.05 2.37
N ALA A 84 -23.33 -12.65 1.24
CA ALA A 84 -22.53 -12.00 0.21
C ALA A 84 -23.29 -10.90 -0.56
N SER A 85 -24.59 -11.08 -0.78
CA SER A 85 -25.51 -10.14 -1.43
C SER A 85 -25.65 -8.87 -0.60
N ILE A 86 -26.12 -9.00 0.65
CA ILE A 86 -26.24 -7.93 1.64
C ILE A 86 -24.92 -7.18 1.78
N ARG A 87 -23.80 -7.91 1.98
CA ARG A 87 -22.44 -7.34 2.09
C ARG A 87 -22.04 -6.48 0.89
N GLY A 88 -22.50 -6.82 -0.31
CA GLY A 88 -22.30 -6.06 -1.55
C GLY A 88 -23.08 -4.74 -1.60
N MET A 89 -24.13 -4.58 -0.80
CA MET A 89 -24.95 -3.37 -0.72
C MET A 89 -24.45 -2.35 0.33
N LEU A 90 -23.58 -2.77 1.25
CA LEU A 90 -23.06 -1.93 2.35
C LEU A 90 -21.90 -1.02 1.90
N ASN A 91 -21.95 0.25 2.25
CA ASN A 91 -20.87 1.23 2.06
C ASN A 91 -19.81 1.19 3.17
N MET A 92 -20.18 0.74 4.38
CA MET A 92 -19.28 0.56 5.52
C MET A 92 -19.65 -0.69 6.32
N LYS A 93 -18.64 -1.43 6.79
CA LYS A 93 -18.78 -2.76 7.39
C LYS A 93 -18.09 -2.75 8.76
N ILE A 94 -18.85 -2.89 9.84
CA ILE A 94 -18.36 -2.78 11.22
C ILE A 94 -18.48 -4.14 11.92
N TYR A 95 -17.44 -4.55 12.63
CA TYR A 95 -17.46 -5.77 13.45
C TYR A 95 -17.23 -5.46 14.93
N VAL A 96 -18.20 -5.80 15.78
CA VAL A 96 -18.11 -5.64 17.25
C VAL A 96 -17.50 -6.90 17.85
N ASP A 97 -16.22 -6.77 18.21
CA ASP A 97 -15.34 -7.82 18.71
C ASP A 97 -15.40 -7.92 20.23
N THR A 98 -15.40 -9.13 20.77
CA THR A 98 -15.39 -9.39 22.21
C THR A 98 -14.94 -10.83 22.45
N ASP A 99 -14.10 -11.03 23.46
CA ASP A 99 -13.61 -12.34 23.90
C ASP A 99 -14.75 -13.38 23.96
N ASP A 100 -14.50 -14.59 23.44
CA ASP A 100 -15.49 -15.68 23.42
C ASP A 100 -15.95 -16.08 24.83
N ASP A 101 -15.05 -16.05 25.83
CA ASP A 101 -15.37 -16.36 27.23
C ASP A 101 -16.23 -15.26 27.88
N VAL A 102 -15.99 -13.98 27.58
CA VAL A 102 -16.83 -12.86 28.03
C VAL A 102 -18.22 -12.93 27.41
N ARG A 103 -18.32 -13.31 26.13
CA ARG A 103 -19.61 -13.53 25.45
C ARG A 103 -20.35 -14.74 25.99
N LEU A 104 -19.65 -15.85 26.26
CA LEU A 104 -20.22 -17.03 26.92
C LEU A 104 -20.73 -16.68 28.32
N ALA A 105 -19.94 -15.97 29.14
CA ALA A 105 -20.35 -15.51 30.46
C ALA A 105 -21.58 -14.58 30.42
N ARG A 106 -21.58 -13.56 29.54
CA ARG A 106 -22.74 -12.68 29.31
C ARG A 106 -23.96 -13.47 28.83
N ARG A 107 -23.78 -14.47 27.95
CA ARG A 107 -24.88 -15.32 27.46
C ARG A 107 -25.44 -16.22 28.55
N ILE A 108 -24.61 -16.86 29.38
CA ILE A 108 -25.04 -17.64 30.54
C ILE A 108 -25.82 -16.74 31.51
N GLN A 109 -25.28 -15.56 31.86
CA GLN A 109 -25.97 -14.62 32.75
C GLN A 109 -27.36 -14.23 32.23
N ARG A 110 -27.46 -13.82 30.95
CA ARG A 110 -28.74 -13.45 30.30
C ARG A 110 -29.70 -14.63 30.18
N ASP A 111 -29.25 -15.77 29.68
CA ASP A 111 -30.11 -16.92 29.38
C ASP A 111 -30.52 -17.69 30.65
N VAL A 112 -29.80 -17.54 31.77
CA VAL A 112 -30.23 -18.00 33.10
C VAL A 112 -31.18 -16.98 33.75
N ALA A 113 -30.83 -15.69 33.80
CA ALA A 113 -31.59 -14.68 34.54
C ALA A 113 -32.90 -14.25 33.85
N ASP A 114 -32.84 -13.94 32.55
CA ASP A 114 -33.99 -13.40 31.80
C ASP A 114 -34.86 -14.50 31.18
N ARG A 115 -34.36 -15.75 31.14
CA ARG A 115 -34.97 -16.88 30.40
C ARG A 115 -35.02 -18.20 31.17
N GLY A 116 -34.53 -18.26 32.41
CA GLY A 116 -34.74 -19.39 33.33
C GLY A 116 -34.10 -20.73 32.90
N ARG A 117 -33.02 -20.72 32.11
CA ARG A 117 -32.36 -21.94 31.61
C ARG A 117 -31.31 -22.50 32.58
N ASP A 118 -31.01 -23.79 32.45
CA ASP A 118 -29.92 -24.46 33.17
C ASP A 118 -28.53 -24.21 32.54
N VAL A 119 -27.49 -24.21 33.36
CA VAL A 119 -26.09 -23.92 32.96
C VAL A 119 -25.50 -25.03 32.09
N ALA A 120 -25.75 -26.31 32.38
CA ALA A 120 -25.24 -27.40 31.54
C ALA A 120 -25.93 -27.37 30.17
N GLY A 121 -27.25 -27.15 30.14
CA GLY A 121 -28.01 -26.97 28.89
C GLY A 121 -27.54 -25.77 28.05
N VAL A 122 -27.16 -24.65 28.68
CA VAL A 122 -26.60 -23.48 27.95
C VAL A 122 -25.19 -23.77 27.40
N ILE A 123 -24.34 -24.49 28.13
CA ILE A 123 -23.00 -24.89 27.66
C ILE A 123 -23.12 -25.93 26.54
N GLU A 124 -24.01 -26.90 26.65
CA GLU A 124 -24.29 -27.89 25.60
C GLU A 124 -24.83 -27.20 24.34
N GLN A 125 -25.83 -26.32 24.44
CA GLN A 125 -26.34 -25.57 23.30
C GLN A 125 -25.25 -24.67 22.68
N TYR A 126 -24.39 -24.05 23.51
CA TYR A 126 -23.27 -23.25 23.02
C TYR A 126 -22.28 -24.09 22.21
N THR A 127 -21.92 -25.27 22.71
CA THR A 127 -20.93 -26.16 22.07
C THR A 127 -21.51 -26.88 20.84
N LYS A 128 -22.78 -27.28 20.89
CA LYS A 128 -23.49 -28.01 19.82
C LYS A 128 -23.82 -27.14 18.61
N PHE A 129 -24.17 -25.87 18.83
CA PHE A 129 -24.66 -24.97 17.76
C PHE A 129 -23.92 -23.64 17.67
N VAL A 130 -23.76 -22.92 18.78
CA VAL A 130 -23.38 -21.50 18.77
C VAL A 130 -21.90 -21.29 18.41
N LYS A 131 -20.98 -22.03 19.03
CA LYS A 131 -19.54 -21.95 18.74
C LYS A 131 -19.23 -22.46 17.32
N PRO A 132 -19.75 -23.62 16.85
CA PRO A 132 -19.65 -24.03 15.46
C PRO A 132 -20.20 -23.01 14.45
N ALA A 133 -21.37 -22.40 14.71
CA ALA A 133 -21.93 -21.39 13.82
C ALA A 133 -21.13 -20.07 13.88
N PHE A 134 -20.62 -19.69 15.05
CA PHE A 134 -19.74 -18.56 15.21
C PHE A 134 -18.45 -18.74 14.40
N ASP A 135 -17.75 -19.87 14.56
CA ASP A 135 -16.48 -20.15 13.89
C ASP A 135 -16.65 -20.37 12.37
N THR A 136 -17.80 -20.89 11.94
CA THR A 136 -18.10 -21.17 10.51
C THR A 136 -18.57 -19.92 9.76
N TYR A 137 -19.45 -19.12 10.36
CA TYR A 137 -20.15 -18.03 9.66
C TYR A 137 -19.78 -16.64 10.18
N VAL A 138 -19.79 -16.44 11.51
CA VAL A 138 -19.70 -15.10 12.13
C VAL A 138 -18.26 -14.60 12.31
N ALA A 139 -17.36 -15.38 12.89
CA ALA A 139 -15.94 -15.03 13.02
C ALA A 139 -15.25 -14.85 11.65
N PRO A 140 -15.51 -15.71 10.63
CA PRO A 140 -15.00 -15.47 9.28
C PRO A 140 -15.57 -14.21 8.62
N SER A 141 -16.71 -13.67 9.06
CA SER A 141 -17.23 -12.40 8.55
C SER A 141 -16.40 -11.18 8.96
N ARG A 142 -15.60 -11.29 10.04
CA ARG A 142 -14.66 -10.25 10.51
C ARG A 142 -13.66 -9.81 9.44
N LYS A 143 -13.25 -10.72 8.54
CA LYS A 143 -12.35 -10.42 7.40
C LYS A 143 -12.98 -9.53 6.33
N HIS A 144 -14.27 -9.23 6.45
CA HIS A 144 -15.05 -8.36 5.59
C HIS A 144 -15.47 -7.06 6.30
N ALA A 145 -14.89 -6.75 7.46
CA ALA A 145 -15.12 -5.49 8.16
C ALA A 145 -14.08 -4.44 7.73
N ASP A 146 -14.56 -3.22 7.47
CA ASP A 146 -13.73 -2.03 7.26
C ASP A 146 -13.23 -1.47 8.61
N VAL A 147 -14.00 -1.67 9.69
CA VAL A 147 -13.65 -1.26 11.06
C VAL A 147 -14.02 -2.35 12.06
N ILE A 148 -13.16 -2.56 13.06
CA ILE A 148 -13.37 -3.52 14.16
C ILE A 148 -13.37 -2.74 15.49
N ILE A 149 -14.41 -2.93 16.31
CA ILE A 149 -14.59 -2.26 17.60
C ILE A 149 -14.48 -3.31 18.72
N PRO A 150 -13.46 -3.28 19.59
CA PRO A 150 -13.42 -4.14 20.77
C PRO A 150 -14.44 -3.66 21.83
N TRP A 151 -15.16 -4.58 22.47
CA TRP A 151 -16.25 -4.27 23.40
C TRP A 151 -16.14 -5.01 24.75
N ALA A 152 -14.92 -5.09 25.28
CA ALA A 152 -14.61 -5.80 26.52
C ALA A 152 -15.26 -5.16 27.78
N ARG A 153 -15.27 -3.82 27.88
CA ARG A 153 -15.69 -3.09 29.10
C ARG A 153 -16.93 -2.20 28.97
N GLY A 154 -17.57 -2.11 27.80
CA GLY A 154 -18.79 -1.34 27.57
C GLY A 154 -18.58 0.13 27.18
N ASP A 155 -17.51 0.77 27.64
CA ASP A 155 -17.14 2.13 27.23
C ASP A 155 -16.09 2.12 26.12
N ASN A 156 -16.42 2.67 24.94
CA ASN A 156 -15.45 2.88 23.86
C ASN A 156 -15.77 4.10 22.97
N ALA A 157 -16.18 5.20 23.61
CA ALA A 157 -16.63 6.44 22.95
C ALA A 157 -15.67 6.93 21.85
N VAL A 158 -14.36 6.96 22.09
CA VAL A 158 -13.35 7.41 21.12
C VAL A 158 -13.41 6.66 19.79
N ALA A 159 -13.71 5.34 19.80
CA ALA A 159 -13.87 4.57 18.58
C ALA A 159 -15.15 4.95 17.82
N ILE A 160 -16.23 5.26 18.56
CA ILE A 160 -17.53 5.67 18.01
C ILE A 160 -17.45 7.09 17.45
N ASP A 161 -16.73 8.00 18.11
CA ASP A 161 -16.46 9.36 17.63
C ASP A 161 -15.63 9.33 16.34
N LEU A 162 -14.56 8.53 16.30
CA LEU A 162 -13.73 8.34 15.10
C LEU A 162 -14.54 7.73 13.94
N ILE A 163 -15.45 6.80 14.20
CA ILE A 163 -16.37 6.25 13.19
C ILE A 163 -17.36 7.32 12.71
N THR A 164 -17.92 8.10 13.63
CA THR A 164 -18.85 9.19 13.31
C THR A 164 -18.18 10.24 12.42
N GLU A 165 -16.95 10.64 12.74
CA GLU A 165 -16.18 11.59 11.95
C GLU A 165 -15.68 10.97 10.63
N HIS A 166 -15.37 9.67 10.60
CA HIS A 166 -15.09 8.96 9.35
C HIS A 166 -16.31 8.90 8.43
N ILE A 167 -17.52 8.73 8.96
CA ILE A 167 -18.77 8.81 8.18
C ILE A 167 -18.95 10.23 7.63
N ARG A 168 -18.77 11.27 8.45
CA ARG A 168 -18.81 12.68 8.02
C ARG A 168 -17.77 12.98 6.92
N MET A 169 -16.53 12.49 7.05
CA MET A 169 -15.50 12.63 6.02
C MET A 169 -15.75 11.74 4.78
N LYS A 170 -16.39 10.57 4.91
CA LYS A 170 -16.77 9.73 3.74
C LYS A 170 -17.91 10.33 2.93
N LEU A 171 -18.72 11.18 3.55
CA LEU A 171 -19.66 12.07 2.86
C LEU A 171 -18.97 13.29 2.20
N GLN A 172 -17.63 13.40 2.28
CA GLN A 172 -16.83 14.54 1.77
C GLN A 172 -15.60 14.15 0.91
N GLN A 173 -15.01 12.95 1.04
CA GLN A 173 -13.69 12.60 0.45
C GLN A 173 -13.69 11.31 -0.40
N HIS A 174 -13.03 11.36 -1.57
CA HIS A 174 -12.90 10.25 -2.54
C HIS A 174 -11.43 9.84 -2.82
N ASP A 175 -11.06 8.60 -2.49
CA ASP A 175 -9.72 8.01 -2.74
C ASP A 175 -9.50 7.65 -4.23
N LEU A 176 -8.84 8.49 -5.02
CA LEU A 176 -8.64 8.25 -6.46
C LEU A 176 -7.90 6.94 -6.80
N ARG A 177 -6.86 6.57 -6.03
CA ARG A 177 -6.11 5.30 -6.25
C ARG A 177 -6.98 4.04 -6.09
N ARG A 178 -8.07 4.12 -5.33
CA ARG A 178 -9.04 3.02 -5.14
C ARG A 178 -10.13 2.99 -6.23
N ILE A 179 -10.33 4.11 -6.91
CA ILE A 179 -11.33 4.26 -7.97
C ILE A 179 -10.74 3.89 -9.34
N TYR A 180 -9.44 4.16 -9.57
CA TYR A 180 -8.78 4.00 -10.86
C TYR A 180 -7.56 3.06 -10.79
N THR A 181 -7.74 1.82 -11.26
CA THR A 181 -6.65 0.82 -11.37
C THR A 181 -5.62 1.16 -12.46
N ASN A 182 -6.03 1.98 -13.44
CA ASN A 182 -5.18 2.47 -14.53
C ASN A 182 -4.34 3.71 -14.16
N LEU A 183 -4.37 4.15 -12.90
CA LEU A 183 -3.50 5.19 -12.35
C LEU A 183 -2.30 4.54 -11.64
N GLU A 184 -1.08 4.93 -12.01
CA GLU A 184 0.13 4.73 -11.21
C GLU A 184 0.55 6.05 -10.55
N ILE A 185 1.02 5.98 -9.31
CA ILE A 185 1.77 7.08 -8.71
C ILE A 185 3.10 6.53 -8.23
N ILE A 186 4.19 7.14 -8.70
CA ILE A 186 5.56 6.71 -8.41
C ILE A 186 5.80 6.71 -6.88
N PRO A 187 6.52 5.72 -6.32
CA PRO A 187 6.82 5.69 -4.89
C PRO A 187 7.53 6.96 -4.43
N SER A 188 6.82 7.81 -3.67
CA SER A 188 7.37 9.07 -3.16
C SER A 188 8.42 8.79 -2.08
N ASN A 189 9.68 8.88 -2.48
CA ASN A 189 10.84 8.84 -1.59
C ASN A 189 11.32 10.26 -1.29
N TYR A 190 12.19 10.42 -0.28
CA TYR A 190 12.70 11.74 0.10
C TYR A 190 13.43 12.46 -1.03
N GLN A 191 14.07 11.74 -1.97
CA GLN A 191 14.75 12.35 -3.11
C GLN A 191 13.76 12.99 -4.09
N ILE A 192 12.66 12.29 -4.41
CA ILE A 192 11.56 12.81 -5.21
C ILE A 192 10.91 14.01 -4.51
N ARG A 193 10.56 13.91 -3.22
CA ARG A 193 10.02 15.04 -2.42
C ARG A 193 10.98 16.23 -2.41
N GLY A 194 12.29 16.02 -2.28
CA GLY A 194 13.30 17.07 -2.35
C GLY A 194 13.39 17.77 -3.71
N MET A 195 13.25 17.01 -4.81
CA MET A 195 13.17 17.60 -6.15
C MET A 195 11.88 18.39 -6.37
N HIS A 196 10.72 17.87 -5.93
CA HIS A 196 9.48 18.64 -5.89
C HIS A 196 9.63 19.93 -5.08
N THR A 197 10.32 19.88 -3.92
CA THR A 197 10.62 21.06 -3.10
C THR A 197 11.39 22.14 -3.86
N ILE A 198 12.35 21.76 -4.72
CA ILE A 198 13.17 22.72 -5.47
C ILE A 198 12.40 23.27 -6.68
N ILE A 199 11.69 22.44 -7.44
CA ILE A 199 10.91 22.92 -8.61
C ILE A 199 9.66 23.70 -8.21
N ARG A 200 9.10 23.44 -7.01
CA ARG A 200 7.98 24.20 -6.43
C ARG A 200 8.42 25.49 -5.73
N ASP A 201 9.68 25.68 -5.32
CA ASP A 201 10.12 26.94 -4.66
C ASP A 201 10.20 28.10 -5.67
N VAL A 202 9.37 29.13 -5.47
CA VAL A 202 9.32 30.34 -6.31
C VAL A 202 10.67 31.08 -6.41
N ARG A 203 11.57 30.85 -5.45
CA ARG A 203 12.91 31.47 -5.37
C ARG A 203 13.97 30.72 -6.20
N THR A 204 13.69 29.53 -6.71
CA THR A 204 14.64 28.70 -7.46
C THR A 204 15.07 29.36 -8.77
N SER A 205 16.38 29.30 -9.08
CA SER A 205 16.93 29.84 -10.33
C SER A 205 16.46 29.04 -11.55
N LYS A 206 16.33 29.67 -12.72
CA LYS A 206 15.92 28.94 -13.95
C LYS A 206 16.87 27.77 -14.28
N ALA A 207 18.17 27.91 -13.99
CA ALA A 207 19.18 26.90 -14.30
C ALA A 207 19.22 25.73 -13.30
N ASP A 208 18.63 25.90 -12.12
CA ASP A 208 18.45 24.81 -11.14
C ASP A 208 17.07 24.18 -11.31
N PHE A 209 16.04 24.99 -11.59
CA PHE A 209 14.70 24.52 -11.94
C PHE A 209 14.75 23.50 -13.09
N VAL A 210 15.38 23.84 -14.23
CA VAL A 210 15.50 22.91 -15.37
C VAL A 210 16.28 21.66 -14.98
N PHE A 211 17.40 21.81 -14.25
CA PHE A 211 18.23 20.67 -13.83
C PHE A 211 17.46 19.66 -12.96
N TYR A 212 16.68 20.13 -11.98
CA TYR A 212 15.89 19.25 -11.12
C TYR A 212 14.58 18.77 -11.78
N ALA A 213 14.00 19.56 -12.70
CA ALA A 213 12.88 19.12 -13.52
C ALA A 213 13.29 17.98 -14.47
N ASP A 214 14.36 18.15 -15.26
CA ASP A 214 14.88 17.11 -16.17
C ASP A 214 15.24 15.82 -15.40
N ARG A 215 15.82 15.95 -14.20
CA ARG A 215 16.15 14.85 -13.31
C ARG A 215 14.91 14.10 -12.79
N LEU A 216 13.85 14.80 -12.41
CA LEU A 216 12.61 14.16 -11.95
C LEU A 216 11.80 13.58 -13.13
N LEU A 217 11.71 14.29 -14.26
CA LEU A 217 11.13 13.82 -15.52
C LEU A 217 11.82 12.53 -16.00
N ARG A 218 13.13 12.39 -15.78
CA ARG A 218 13.85 11.15 -16.06
C ARG A 218 13.31 9.97 -15.23
N LEU A 219 13.08 10.15 -13.94
CA LEU A 219 12.48 9.10 -13.09
C LEU A 219 11.05 8.76 -13.54
N VAL A 220 10.26 9.75 -13.94
CA VAL A 220 8.91 9.54 -14.50
C VAL A 220 8.94 8.69 -15.77
N VAL A 221 9.86 8.96 -16.70
CA VAL A 221 9.98 8.17 -17.93
C VAL A 221 10.48 6.75 -17.65
N GLU A 222 11.48 6.57 -16.78
CA GLU A 222 11.97 5.22 -16.43
C GLU A 222 10.89 4.38 -15.72
N ALA A 223 10.08 4.99 -14.85
CA ALA A 223 8.91 4.34 -14.25
C ALA A 223 7.84 4.00 -15.30
N GLY A 224 7.54 4.92 -16.21
CA GLY A 224 6.60 4.70 -17.31
C GLY A 224 6.99 3.55 -18.23
N LEU A 225 8.28 3.43 -18.58
CA LEU A 225 8.80 2.31 -19.38
C LEU A 225 8.64 0.96 -18.67
N GLY A 226 8.66 0.93 -17.34
CA GLY A 226 8.39 -0.27 -16.52
C GLY A 226 6.98 -0.85 -16.66
N HIS A 227 6.03 -0.15 -17.29
CA HIS A 227 4.70 -0.66 -17.63
C HIS A 227 4.58 -1.19 -19.08
N LEU A 228 5.66 -1.18 -19.86
CA LEU A 228 5.67 -1.82 -21.18
C LEU A 228 5.59 -3.35 -21.03
N PRO A 229 4.93 -4.05 -21.97
CA PRO A 229 4.94 -5.51 -21.98
C PRO A 229 6.35 -6.03 -22.25
N PHE A 230 6.70 -7.07 -21.50
CA PHE A 230 7.98 -7.78 -21.57
C PHE A 230 7.76 -9.26 -21.93
N GLN A 231 8.84 -9.92 -22.32
CA GLN A 231 8.91 -11.38 -22.50
C GLN A 231 10.15 -11.89 -21.76
N GLU A 232 10.06 -13.05 -21.09
CA GLU A 232 11.25 -13.63 -20.45
C GLU A 232 12.24 -14.17 -21.50
N MET A 233 13.53 -13.96 -21.28
CA MET A 233 14.59 -14.28 -22.23
C MET A 233 15.83 -14.75 -21.47
N THR A 234 16.36 -15.92 -21.82
CA THR A 234 17.65 -16.39 -21.31
C THR A 234 18.77 -15.94 -22.24
N VAL A 235 19.73 -15.18 -21.71
CA VAL A 235 20.97 -14.77 -22.42
C VAL A 235 22.16 -15.53 -21.85
N ILE A 236 23.23 -15.71 -22.62
CA ILE A 236 24.46 -16.37 -22.13
C ILE A 236 25.53 -15.32 -21.85
N THR A 237 25.91 -15.18 -20.59
CA THR A 237 26.84 -14.14 -20.15
C THR A 237 28.28 -14.35 -20.63
N PRO A 238 29.15 -13.32 -20.63
CA PRO A 238 30.57 -13.46 -20.93
C PRO A 238 31.35 -14.43 -20.05
N THR A 239 30.84 -14.80 -18.87
CA THR A 239 31.48 -15.79 -17.99
C THR A 239 31.25 -17.23 -18.45
N GLY A 240 30.21 -17.46 -19.28
CA GLY A 240 29.76 -18.78 -19.72
C GLY A 240 28.35 -19.15 -19.23
N HIS A 241 27.90 -18.53 -18.13
CA HIS A 241 26.68 -18.91 -17.44
C HIS A 241 25.41 -18.30 -18.07
N PRO A 242 24.26 -19.01 -18.06
CA PRO A 242 22.98 -18.46 -18.49
C PRO A 242 22.42 -17.48 -17.44
N TYR A 243 21.75 -16.42 -17.90
CA TYR A 243 20.99 -15.49 -17.04
C TYR A 243 19.56 -15.35 -17.57
N VAL A 244 18.57 -15.56 -16.69
CA VAL A 244 17.14 -15.49 -17.04
C VAL A 244 16.62 -14.07 -16.84
N GLY A 245 16.62 -13.31 -17.94
CA GLY A 245 16.25 -11.90 -18.00
C GLY A 245 14.89 -11.64 -18.66
N VAL A 246 14.70 -10.40 -19.15
CA VAL A 246 13.50 -9.97 -19.89
C VAL A 246 13.86 -9.05 -21.07
N ASP A 247 13.13 -9.19 -22.18
CA ASP A 247 13.18 -8.29 -23.34
C ASP A 247 11.88 -7.47 -23.45
N PHE A 248 11.95 -6.26 -24.03
CA PHE A 248 10.88 -5.27 -24.04
C PHE A 248 10.38 -4.92 -25.44
N ALA A 249 9.15 -4.41 -25.54
CA ALA A 249 8.53 -4.02 -26.80
C ALA A 249 9.31 -2.92 -27.58
N LYS A 250 9.89 -3.29 -28.73
CA LYS A 250 10.82 -2.45 -29.51
C LYS A 250 10.14 -1.40 -30.42
N LYS A 251 8.80 -1.41 -30.54
CA LYS A 251 7.99 -0.44 -31.32
C LYS A 251 7.48 0.72 -30.45
N LEU A 252 8.38 1.60 -30.01
CA LEU A 252 8.05 2.78 -29.18
C LEU A 252 7.99 4.08 -29.99
N CYS A 253 7.19 5.05 -29.54
CA CYS A 253 7.31 6.46 -29.91
C CYS A 253 6.81 7.38 -28.78
N GLY A 254 7.38 8.58 -28.69
CA GLY A 254 6.86 9.65 -27.83
C GLY A 254 5.90 10.56 -28.59
N VAL A 255 4.95 11.17 -27.88
CA VAL A 255 4.13 12.27 -28.40
C VAL A 255 4.10 13.40 -27.37
N SER A 256 4.69 14.55 -27.70
CA SER A 256 4.65 15.74 -26.85
C SER A 256 3.43 16.60 -27.16
N ILE A 257 2.72 17.03 -26.11
CA ILE A 257 1.80 18.17 -26.20
C ILE A 257 2.67 19.43 -26.25
N ILE A 258 2.55 20.22 -27.32
CA ILE A 258 3.44 21.37 -27.61
C ILE A 258 3.36 22.42 -26.50
N ARG A 259 4.50 23.05 -26.19
CA ARG A 259 4.84 23.78 -24.95
C ARG A 259 5.27 22.86 -23.81
N SER A 260 4.34 22.45 -22.95
CA SER A 260 4.64 21.76 -21.68
C SER A 260 5.31 20.40 -21.91
N GLY A 261 4.74 19.56 -22.78
CA GLY A 261 5.24 18.21 -23.07
C GLY A 261 6.58 18.16 -23.80
N GLU A 262 7.03 19.26 -24.41
CA GLU A 262 8.32 19.32 -25.10
C GLU A 262 9.51 19.26 -24.12
N SER A 263 9.31 19.65 -22.85
CA SER A 263 10.32 19.50 -21.79
C SER A 263 10.65 18.04 -21.46
N MET A 264 9.80 17.09 -21.85
CA MET A 264 9.98 15.66 -21.59
C MET A 264 10.80 14.96 -22.69
N GLU A 265 10.98 15.58 -23.85
CA GLU A 265 11.71 15.00 -24.98
C GLU A 265 13.19 14.68 -24.68
N PRO A 266 13.97 15.52 -23.95
CA PRO A 266 15.36 15.18 -23.59
C PRO A 266 15.45 13.95 -22.69
N ALA A 267 14.57 13.87 -21.67
CA ALA A 267 14.49 12.73 -20.77
C ALA A 267 14.17 11.44 -21.54
N LEU A 268 13.16 11.47 -22.42
CA LEU A 268 12.77 10.32 -23.24
C LEU A 268 13.85 9.88 -24.23
N ARG A 269 14.54 10.82 -24.90
CA ARG A 269 15.64 10.49 -25.84
C ARG A 269 16.82 9.82 -25.14
N ALA A 270 17.09 10.19 -23.89
CA ALA A 270 18.14 9.57 -23.09
C ALA A 270 17.70 8.25 -22.41
N CYS A 271 16.41 7.88 -22.45
CA CYS A 271 15.95 6.52 -22.13
C CYS A 271 15.93 5.61 -23.37
N CYS A 272 15.48 6.14 -24.50
CA CYS A 272 15.17 5.37 -25.70
C CYS A 272 16.00 5.84 -26.91
N LYS A 273 17.13 5.16 -27.13
CA LYS A 273 18.05 5.37 -28.26
C LYS A 273 17.27 5.38 -29.59
N GLY A 274 17.33 6.49 -30.32
CA GLY A 274 16.70 6.64 -31.65
C GLY A 274 15.16 6.79 -31.68
N ILE A 275 14.49 7.05 -30.54
CA ILE A 275 13.01 7.10 -30.49
C ILE A 275 12.39 8.16 -31.42
N LYS A 276 11.34 7.75 -32.15
CA LYS A 276 10.48 8.66 -32.93
C LYS A 276 9.66 9.53 -31.98
N ILE A 277 9.58 10.84 -32.24
CA ILE A 277 8.75 11.77 -31.48
C ILE A 277 7.77 12.47 -32.42
N GLY A 278 6.47 12.36 -32.12
CA GLY A 278 5.40 13.16 -32.71
C GLY A 278 5.02 14.35 -31.81
N LYS A 279 4.30 15.33 -32.36
CA LYS A 279 3.85 16.52 -31.63
C LYS A 279 2.39 16.87 -31.92
N ILE A 280 1.67 17.34 -30.91
CA ILE A 280 0.27 17.81 -31.02
C ILE A 280 0.14 19.18 -30.33
N LEU A 281 -0.42 20.18 -31.02
CA LEU A 281 -0.79 21.48 -30.44
C LEU A 281 -2.30 21.56 -30.28
N VAL A 282 -2.75 21.51 -29.02
CA VAL A 282 -4.15 21.81 -28.65
C VAL A 282 -4.26 23.28 -28.25
N HIS A 283 -5.16 24.03 -28.88
CA HIS A 283 -5.44 25.42 -28.50
C HIS A 283 -6.74 25.53 -27.70
N ARG A 284 -6.89 26.64 -26.96
CA ARG A 284 -8.14 27.02 -26.30
C ARG A 284 -8.62 28.28 -26.98
N GLU A 285 -9.75 28.20 -27.68
CA GLU A 285 -10.30 29.39 -28.33
C GLU A 285 -10.64 30.47 -27.29
N LYS A 286 -10.32 31.73 -27.62
CA LYS A 286 -10.74 32.90 -26.83
C LYS A 286 -11.94 33.54 -27.52
N THR A 287 -13.13 33.02 -27.23
CA THR A 287 -14.39 33.66 -27.62
C THR A 287 -14.52 35.04 -26.96
N TRP A 288 -14.11 36.07 -27.69
CA TRP A 288 -14.26 37.46 -27.27
C TRP A 288 -15.73 37.85 -27.46
N SER A 289 -16.53 37.74 -26.40
CA SER A 289 -17.94 38.12 -26.40
C SER A 289 -18.07 39.64 -26.55
N ALA A 290 -18.09 40.11 -27.80
CA ALA A 290 -18.47 41.48 -28.14
C ALA A 290 -19.90 41.72 -27.64
N VAL A 291 -20.02 42.46 -26.54
CA VAL A 291 -21.32 42.77 -25.90
C VAL A 291 -22.20 43.51 -26.90
N PRO A 292 -23.34 42.94 -27.34
CA PRO A 292 -24.26 43.66 -28.20
C PRO A 292 -24.88 44.79 -27.38
N ARG A 293 -24.67 46.05 -27.78
CA ARG A 293 -25.43 47.17 -27.24
C ARG A 293 -26.92 46.96 -27.61
N ARG A 294 -27.71 46.39 -26.69
CA ARG A 294 -29.16 46.47 -26.75
C ARG A 294 -29.56 47.95 -26.63
N ALA A 295 -29.94 48.55 -27.75
CA ALA A 295 -30.61 49.84 -27.74
C ALA A 295 -31.98 49.67 -27.07
N SER A 296 -32.26 50.49 -26.06
CA SER A 296 -33.61 50.65 -25.51
C SER A 296 -34.51 51.33 -26.54
N ALA A 297 -35.68 50.76 -26.83
CA ALA A 297 -36.62 51.35 -27.77
C ALA A 297 -37.20 52.68 -27.23
N GLY A 298 -37.29 53.70 -28.09
CA GLY A 298 -37.88 54.99 -27.74
C GLY A 298 -37.95 55.93 -28.94
N ALA A 299 -39.16 56.41 -29.25
CA ALA A 299 -39.52 57.29 -30.37
C ALA A 299 -39.28 56.74 -31.81
N GLY A 300 -40.11 57.20 -32.74
CA GLY A 300 -40.04 56.90 -34.18
C GLY A 300 -40.27 58.16 -35.01
N PHE A 301 -40.71 57.99 -36.27
CA PHE A 301 -40.82 59.01 -37.34
C PHE A 301 -39.46 59.47 -37.94
N ALA A 302 -39.30 59.71 -39.25
CA ALA A 302 -40.12 59.30 -40.41
C ALA A 302 -39.37 59.49 -41.77
N HIS A 303 -39.88 58.83 -42.83
CA HIS A 303 -39.56 59.00 -44.28
C HIS A 303 -38.09 58.71 -44.75
N ARG A 304 -37.80 58.00 -45.86
CA ARG A 304 -38.18 58.09 -47.31
C ARG A 304 -37.67 59.38 -47.97
N SER A 305 -37.10 59.43 -49.18
CA SER A 305 -36.57 58.42 -50.16
C SER A 305 -35.57 59.17 -51.10
N SER A 306 -35.04 58.77 -52.27
CA SER A 306 -35.33 57.76 -53.33
C SER A 306 -34.01 57.47 -54.12
N ALA A 307 -33.69 56.26 -54.62
CA ALA A 307 -34.11 55.57 -55.86
C ALA A 307 -33.31 55.87 -57.16
N SER A 308 -33.09 54.82 -57.98
CA SER A 308 -32.73 54.77 -59.43
C SER A 308 -31.42 55.38 -59.99
N SER A 309 -30.42 54.51 -60.29
CA SER A 309 -29.81 54.14 -61.62
C SER A 309 -29.51 55.18 -62.74
N PRO A 310 -28.68 54.87 -63.78
CA PRO A 310 -27.60 53.84 -63.98
C PRO A 310 -26.26 54.45 -64.52
N ASP A 311 -25.20 53.65 -64.84
CA ASP A 311 -24.68 53.45 -66.22
C ASP A 311 -23.37 52.61 -66.41
N LEU A 312 -23.08 52.32 -67.69
CA LEU A 312 -22.09 51.46 -68.41
C LEU A 312 -20.55 51.65 -68.21
N GLY A 313 -19.75 50.62 -68.61
CA GLY A 313 -18.60 50.82 -69.53
C GLY A 313 -17.25 50.05 -69.37
N ALA A 314 -16.94 49.11 -70.30
CA ALA A 314 -15.59 48.61 -70.74
C ALA A 314 -14.61 47.96 -69.69
N ALA A 315 -13.53 47.22 -70.00
CA ALA A 315 -13.04 46.29 -71.06
C ALA A 315 -11.70 45.66 -70.55
N GLY A 316 -11.01 44.64 -71.11
CA GLY A 316 -11.21 43.70 -72.24
C GLY A 316 -9.93 42.86 -72.55
N GLU A 317 -10.06 41.72 -73.25
CA GLU A 317 -8.99 40.84 -73.85
C GLU A 317 -7.96 40.12 -72.92
N GLY A 318 -7.43 38.91 -73.23
CA GLY A 318 -7.76 37.94 -74.30
C GLY A 318 -6.82 36.71 -74.42
N SER A 319 -7.22 35.75 -75.28
CA SER A 319 -6.44 34.60 -75.84
C SER A 319 -6.25 33.32 -74.99
N ALA A 320 -5.70 32.24 -75.59
CA ALA A 320 -5.70 30.85 -75.10
C ALA A 320 -4.60 29.93 -75.72
N ALA A 321 -4.41 28.69 -75.20
CA ALA A 321 -3.59 27.61 -75.80
C ALA A 321 -4.05 26.17 -75.39
N VAL A 322 -4.19 25.24 -76.35
CA VAL A 322 -4.67 23.82 -76.20
C VAL A 322 -4.16 22.95 -77.38
N PRO A 323 -3.49 21.78 -77.18
CA PRO A 323 -4.02 20.50 -77.71
C PRO A 323 -3.53 19.14 -77.09
N ALA A 324 -4.39 18.10 -77.13
CA ALA A 324 -4.15 16.64 -77.40
C ALA A 324 -3.13 15.81 -76.55
N GLY A 325 -3.17 14.45 -76.49
CA GLY A 325 -3.93 13.44 -77.26
C GLY A 325 -4.02 12.04 -76.58
N PRO A 326 -4.52 10.96 -77.24
CA PRO A 326 -5.35 9.93 -76.56
C PRO A 326 -4.97 8.42 -76.74
N ALA A 327 -5.85 7.55 -76.18
CA ALA A 327 -6.05 6.08 -76.36
C ALA A 327 -5.27 5.09 -75.43
N GLY A 328 -5.82 3.93 -75.05
CA GLY A 328 -7.22 3.44 -75.14
C GLY A 328 -7.42 1.90 -75.00
N ARG A 329 -8.63 1.47 -74.58
CA ARG A 329 -9.13 0.06 -74.43
C ARG A 329 -8.50 -0.75 -73.25
N SER A 330 -9.10 -1.81 -72.69
CA SER A 330 -10.29 -2.62 -73.03
C SER A 330 -11.04 -3.20 -71.80
N SER A 331 -12.36 -3.33 -71.89
CA SER A 331 -13.24 -4.21 -71.05
C SER A 331 -13.38 -5.62 -71.70
N PRO A 332 -14.29 -6.55 -71.27
CA PRO A 332 -15.18 -6.62 -70.09
C PRO A 332 -15.21 -8.02 -69.40
N ALA A 333 -16.15 -8.21 -68.45
CA ALA A 333 -17.06 -9.38 -68.32
C ALA A 333 -17.24 -9.95 -66.89
N ALA A 334 -18.49 -10.26 -66.57
CA ALA A 334 -18.99 -11.05 -65.42
C ALA A 334 -19.89 -12.17 -66.05
N PRO A 335 -21.06 -12.66 -65.54
CA PRO A 335 -21.74 -12.50 -64.23
C PRO A 335 -22.49 -13.77 -63.68
N VAL A 336 -23.40 -13.55 -62.72
CA VAL A 336 -24.66 -14.27 -62.35
C VAL A 336 -24.65 -15.52 -61.42
N ALA A 337 -25.68 -15.49 -60.53
CA ALA A 337 -26.50 -16.57 -59.93
C ALA A 337 -26.27 -16.85 -58.43
N SER A 338 -27.30 -17.03 -57.57
CA SER A 338 -28.79 -16.85 -57.65
C SER A 338 -29.34 -16.88 -56.19
N LEU A 339 -30.27 -16.00 -55.75
CA LEU A 339 -31.76 -16.13 -55.75
C LEU A 339 -32.30 -17.44 -55.07
N SER A 340 -33.37 -17.46 -54.25
CA SER A 340 -34.35 -16.41 -53.81
C SER A 340 -35.38 -16.91 -52.76
N CYS A 341 -36.41 -16.07 -52.46
CA CYS A 341 -37.77 -16.34 -51.91
C CYS A 341 -37.98 -16.27 -50.37
N ILE A 342 -39.14 -15.88 -49.80
CA ILE A 342 -40.36 -15.17 -50.33
C ILE A 342 -41.11 -14.42 -49.19
N ASP A 343 -41.27 -13.09 -49.32
CA ASP A 343 -42.48 -12.22 -49.25
C ASP A 343 -43.59 -12.37 -48.13
N PRO A 344 -44.77 -11.68 -48.19
CA PRO A 344 -45.06 -10.35 -47.58
C PRO A 344 -46.31 -10.39 -46.60
N PRO A 345 -47.04 -9.30 -46.17
CA PRO A 345 -47.03 -7.85 -46.51
C PRO A 345 -47.23 -6.85 -45.31
N SER A 346 -48.08 -5.82 -45.48
CA SER A 346 -48.50 -4.68 -44.59
C SER A 346 -50.01 -4.82 -44.21
N PRO A 347 -50.72 -4.04 -43.31
CA PRO A 347 -50.50 -2.61 -42.94
C PRO A 347 -50.98 -2.04 -41.55
N ALA A 348 -50.75 -0.72 -41.37
CA ALA A 348 -51.60 0.33 -40.73
C ALA A 348 -51.84 0.48 -39.18
N GLY A 349 -50.96 1.29 -38.51
CA GLY A 349 -51.26 2.40 -37.54
C GLY A 349 -52.16 2.21 -36.29
N PRO A 350 -52.45 3.27 -35.49
CA PRO A 350 -51.81 4.61 -35.39
C PRO A 350 -51.24 4.91 -33.97
N ALA A 351 -50.60 6.08 -33.76
CA ALA A 351 -50.19 6.57 -32.42
C ALA A 351 -50.41 8.09 -32.25
N PRO A 352 -50.89 8.59 -31.08
CA PRO A 352 -51.23 10.00 -30.86
C PRO A 352 -50.03 10.86 -30.35
N PRO A 353 -50.10 12.20 -30.47
CA PRO A 353 -48.95 13.09 -30.23
C PRO A 353 -48.86 13.65 -28.80
N ARG A 354 -47.65 14.08 -28.38
CA ARG A 354 -47.45 15.15 -27.39
C ARG A 354 -46.12 15.90 -27.54
N HIS A 355 -46.28 17.18 -27.90
CA HIS A 355 -45.49 18.38 -27.53
C HIS A 355 -43.97 18.31 -27.32
N SER A 356 -43.28 19.08 -28.16
CA SER A 356 -42.03 19.75 -27.79
C SER A 356 -42.26 20.85 -26.74
N ALA A 357 -41.50 20.79 -25.65
CA ALA A 357 -41.23 21.88 -24.72
C ALA A 357 -39.77 21.73 -24.24
N ASP A 358 -39.20 22.79 -23.64
CA ASP A 358 -37.82 22.92 -23.12
C ASP A 358 -36.75 23.46 -24.09
N SER A 359 -37.09 24.58 -24.74
CA SER A 359 -36.10 25.57 -25.18
C SER A 359 -36.06 26.75 -24.19
N GLU A 360 -35.24 26.66 -23.14
CA GLU A 360 -34.61 27.78 -22.39
C GLU A 360 -33.99 27.29 -21.06
N LEU A 361 -32.75 26.78 -21.10
CA LEU A 361 -31.98 26.55 -19.87
C LEU A 361 -30.46 26.72 -20.09
N GLY A 362 -29.99 27.93 -19.77
CA GLY A 362 -28.58 28.30 -19.50
C GLY A 362 -27.46 27.56 -20.25
N VAL A 363 -27.21 27.92 -21.51
CA VAL A 363 -25.99 27.49 -22.23
C VAL A 363 -24.73 28.07 -21.57
N ARG A 364 -24.15 27.35 -20.61
CA ARG A 364 -22.73 27.50 -20.26
C ARG A 364 -21.91 26.96 -21.42
N ALA A 365 -21.46 27.85 -22.30
CA ALA A 365 -20.74 27.49 -23.52
C ALA A 365 -19.60 26.50 -23.25
N ALA A 366 -19.66 25.35 -23.92
CA ALA A 366 -18.54 24.41 -23.94
C ALA A 366 -17.37 25.09 -24.63
N VAL A 367 -16.28 25.35 -23.89
CA VAL A 367 -15.07 25.93 -24.46
C VAL A 367 -14.37 24.84 -25.26
N GLU A 368 -14.65 24.79 -26.55
CA GLU A 368 -14.01 23.84 -27.44
C GLU A 368 -12.50 24.08 -27.51
N ARG A 369 -11.77 22.99 -27.76
CA ARG A 369 -10.32 22.99 -27.88
C ARG A 369 -9.96 22.32 -29.19
N GLU A 370 -9.51 23.12 -30.15
CA GLU A 370 -9.13 22.69 -31.48
C GLU A 370 -7.69 22.18 -31.52
N ILE A 371 -7.43 21.31 -32.50
CA ILE A 371 -6.08 20.85 -32.84
C ILE A 371 -5.53 21.80 -33.90
N VAL A 372 -4.58 22.64 -33.52
CA VAL A 372 -4.00 23.67 -34.41
C VAL A 372 -2.79 23.11 -35.19
N TYR A 373 -2.19 22.04 -34.70
CA TYR A 373 -1.10 21.34 -35.39
C TYR A 373 -1.01 19.89 -34.92
N GLU A 374 -0.78 18.97 -35.86
CA GLU A 374 -0.33 17.61 -35.58
C GLU A 374 0.84 17.25 -36.51
N LYS A 375 1.82 16.52 -35.96
CA LYS A 375 2.86 15.85 -36.75
C LYS A 375 3.25 14.56 -36.04
N LEU A 376 2.70 13.44 -36.50
CA LEU A 376 2.85 12.12 -35.89
C LEU A 376 3.64 11.18 -36.82
N PRO A 377 4.29 10.12 -36.29
CA PRO A 377 4.84 9.05 -37.11
C PRO A 377 3.77 8.40 -38.00
N THR A 378 4.12 8.09 -39.24
CA THR A 378 3.21 7.41 -40.18
C THR A 378 2.83 5.99 -39.73
N ASP A 379 3.66 5.38 -38.90
CA ASP A 379 3.50 4.03 -38.34
C ASP A 379 3.03 4.05 -36.87
N ILE A 380 2.29 5.08 -36.44
CA ILE A 380 1.91 5.25 -35.01
C ILE A 380 0.92 4.20 -34.50
N ALA A 381 -0.03 3.72 -35.32
CA ALA A 381 -1.05 2.73 -34.93
C ALA A 381 -0.46 1.39 -34.42
N GLU A 382 0.74 1.02 -34.92
CA GLU A 382 1.45 -0.19 -34.51
C GLU A 382 2.35 -0.02 -33.29
N ARG A 383 2.46 1.20 -32.74
CA ARG A 383 3.42 1.55 -31.68
C ARG A 383 2.76 1.68 -30.31
N TYR A 384 3.58 1.50 -29.28
CA TYR A 384 3.29 2.00 -27.94
C TYR A 384 3.64 3.49 -27.90
N VAL A 385 2.69 4.30 -27.41
CA VAL A 385 2.76 5.76 -27.44
C VAL A 385 2.95 6.29 -26.04
N LEU A 386 4.11 6.90 -25.78
CA LEU A 386 4.35 7.66 -24.56
C LEU A 386 3.86 9.10 -24.78
N LEU A 387 2.62 9.38 -24.39
CA LEU A 387 2.06 10.73 -24.39
C LEU A 387 2.68 11.52 -23.22
N MET A 388 3.10 12.76 -23.48
CA MET A 388 3.86 13.57 -22.51
C MET A 388 3.20 14.93 -22.29
N ASP A 389 2.80 15.19 -21.04
CA ASP A 389 2.39 16.51 -20.55
C ASP A 389 2.68 16.61 -19.03
N PRO A 390 3.66 17.40 -18.58
CA PRO A 390 4.09 17.42 -17.18
C PRO A 390 3.03 17.92 -16.20
N ILE A 391 1.98 18.63 -16.63
CA ILE A 391 0.94 19.18 -15.73
C ILE A 391 -0.46 18.76 -16.17
N LEU A 392 -1.05 17.83 -15.42
CA LEU A 392 -2.42 17.35 -15.66
C LEU A 392 -3.38 18.13 -14.77
N ALA A 393 -3.63 19.39 -15.13
CA ALA A 393 -4.61 20.25 -14.46
C ALA A 393 -6.05 19.79 -14.82
N SER A 394 -6.85 20.62 -15.49
CA SER A 394 -8.21 20.23 -15.91
C SER A 394 -8.30 19.01 -16.87
N GLY A 395 -7.21 18.54 -17.48
CA GLY A 395 -7.21 17.38 -18.39
C GLY A 395 -7.83 17.58 -19.78
N TYR A 396 -8.46 18.72 -20.10
CA TYR A 396 -9.07 18.96 -21.42
C TYR A 396 -8.09 18.86 -22.61
N SER A 397 -6.83 19.30 -22.48
CA SER A 397 -5.84 19.19 -23.57
C SER A 397 -5.43 17.73 -23.79
N ALA A 398 -5.08 17.02 -22.72
CA ALA A 398 -4.75 15.60 -22.77
C ALA A 398 -5.91 14.78 -23.37
N GLN A 399 -7.17 15.04 -22.97
CA GLN A 399 -8.34 14.35 -23.52
C GLN A 399 -8.45 14.52 -25.05
N ARG A 400 -8.26 15.72 -25.59
CA ARG A 400 -8.26 15.95 -27.06
C ARG A 400 -7.03 15.33 -27.74
N ALA A 401 -5.85 15.35 -27.12
CA ALA A 401 -4.65 14.71 -27.65
C ALA A 401 -4.79 13.17 -27.70
N ILE A 402 -5.37 12.55 -26.67
CA ILE A 402 -5.67 11.11 -26.65
C ILE A 402 -6.70 10.77 -27.74
N GLN A 403 -7.77 11.57 -27.89
CA GLN A 403 -8.75 11.35 -28.96
C GLN A 403 -8.08 11.34 -30.35
N VAL A 404 -7.17 12.27 -30.65
CA VAL A 404 -6.40 12.25 -31.91
C VAL A 404 -5.63 10.95 -32.08
N LEU A 405 -5.00 10.41 -31.04
CA LEU A 405 -4.28 9.14 -31.15
C LEU A 405 -5.23 7.97 -31.48
N LEU A 406 -6.41 7.92 -30.86
CA LEU A 406 -7.44 6.93 -31.17
C LEU A 406 -7.96 7.10 -32.62
N ASP A 407 -8.19 8.33 -33.06
CA ASP A 407 -8.63 8.68 -34.42
C ASP A 407 -7.58 8.31 -35.49
N LYS A 408 -6.29 8.23 -35.12
CA LYS A 408 -5.19 7.71 -35.96
C LYS A 408 -5.00 6.18 -35.84
N GLY A 409 -5.88 5.47 -35.13
CA GLY A 409 -5.85 4.01 -35.00
C GLY A 409 -4.88 3.46 -33.96
N VAL A 410 -4.43 4.26 -32.99
CA VAL A 410 -3.67 3.77 -31.83
C VAL A 410 -4.64 3.07 -30.87
N ASP A 411 -4.31 1.86 -30.43
CA ASP A 411 -5.10 1.18 -29.38
C ASP A 411 -4.92 1.88 -28.03
N GLU A 412 -6.04 2.06 -27.31
CA GLU A 412 -6.09 2.79 -26.03
C GLU A 412 -5.16 2.18 -24.96
N GLY A 413 -5.05 0.85 -24.91
CA GLY A 413 -4.17 0.13 -23.99
C GLY A 413 -2.67 0.21 -24.34
N ARG A 414 -2.33 0.80 -25.49
CA ARG A 414 -0.94 1.09 -25.90
C ARG A 414 -0.51 2.52 -25.59
N ILE A 415 -1.41 3.35 -25.04
CA ILE A 415 -1.10 4.72 -24.64
C ILE A 415 -0.67 4.73 -23.17
N LEU A 416 0.58 5.14 -22.95
CA LEU A 416 1.14 5.45 -21.63
C LEU A 416 1.17 6.98 -21.50
N PHE A 417 0.34 7.56 -20.62
CA PHE A 417 0.35 8.99 -20.38
C PHE A 417 1.27 9.32 -19.20
N LEU A 418 2.37 10.01 -19.48
CA LEU A 418 3.39 10.41 -18.51
C LEU A 418 3.19 11.86 -18.07
N ASN A 419 3.26 12.06 -16.76
CA ASN A 419 2.94 13.32 -16.10
C ASN A 419 3.84 13.55 -14.86
N LEU A 420 4.03 14.82 -14.44
CA LEU A 420 4.82 15.18 -13.25
C LEU A 420 3.91 15.46 -12.05
N VAL A 421 2.93 16.37 -12.23
CA VAL A 421 1.95 16.76 -11.22
C VAL A 421 0.55 16.74 -11.84
N ALA A 422 -0.41 16.14 -11.13
CA ALA A 422 -1.81 16.06 -11.57
C ALA A 422 -2.78 16.61 -10.51
N ALA A 423 -3.88 17.20 -10.97
CA ALA A 423 -5.01 17.58 -10.14
C ALA A 423 -6.09 16.47 -10.13
N PRO A 424 -6.84 16.29 -9.03
CA PRO A 424 -7.88 15.27 -8.90
C PRO A 424 -8.91 15.26 -10.05
N GLU A 425 -9.31 16.44 -10.53
CA GLU A 425 -10.31 16.62 -11.59
C GLU A 425 -9.77 16.21 -12.97
N GLY A 426 -8.46 16.34 -13.18
CA GLY A 426 -7.77 15.88 -14.38
C GLY A 426 -7.65 14.36 -14.42
N VAL A 427 -7.23 13.76 -13.30
CA VAL A 427 -7.13 12.29 -13.13
C VAL A 427 -8.50 11.64 -13.31
N HIS A 428 -9.53 12.12 -12.59
CA HIS A 428 -10.91 11.63 -12.71
C HIS A 428 -11.43 11.72 -14.14
N ARG A 429 -11.05 12.75 -14.90
CA ARG A 429 -11.47 12.91 -16.29
C ARG A 429 -10.79 11.93 -17.23
N ILE A 430 -9.47 11.81 -17.16
CA ILE A 430 -8.72 10.95 -18.07
C ILE A 430 -9.00 9.48 -17.78
N CYS A 431 -8.87 9.04 -16.53
CA CYS A 431 -9.04 7.63 -16.18
C CYS A 431 -10.50 7.14 -16.31
N ARG A 432 -11.49 8.04 -16.29
CA ARG A 432 -12.91 7.71 -16.58
C ARG A 432 -13.25 7.72 -18.08
N ALA A 433 -12.62 8.59 -18.86
CA ALA A 433 -12.82 8.64 -20.31
C ALA A 433 -12.08 7.51 -21.04
N PHE A 434 -10.90 7.13 -20.53
CA PHE A 434 -10.00 6.14 -21.10
C PHE A 434 -9.58 5.14 -20.01
N PRO A 435 -10.37 4.08 -19.76
CA PRO A 435 -10.12 3.12 -18.67
C PRO A 435 -9.01 2.09 -18.98
N ARG A 436 -8.57 1.94 -20.23
CA ARG A 436 -7.46 1.06 -20.64
C ARG A 436 -6.12 1.79 -20.73
N LEU A 437 -6.14 3.09 -21.02
CA LEU A 437 -4.96 3.96 -20.98
C LEU A 437 -4.35 3.97 -19.56
N LYS A 438 -3.04 3.76 -19.44
CA LYS A 438 -2.31 3.86 -18.17
C LYS A 438 -1.77 5.28 -17.98
N LEU A 439 -2.15 5.92 -16.87
CA LEU A 439 -1.63 7.23 -16.44
C LEU A 439 -0.54 7.01 -15.37
N VAL A 440 0.62 7.63 -15.54
CA VAL A 440 1.75 7.57 -14.58
C VAL A 440 2.11 9.00 -14.17
N THR A 441 2.06 9.29 -12.87
CA THR A 441 2.43 10.60 -12.29
C THR A 441 3.34 10.46 -11.06
N SER A 442 4.08 11.51 -10.70
CA SER A 442 4.85 11.53 -9.44
C SER A 442 4.07 12.06 -8.24
N GLU A 443 3.14 12.99 -8.42
CA GLU A 443 2.41 13.64 -7.31
C GLU A 443 0.98 14.03 -7.74
N ILE A 444 0.00 13.80 -6.86
CA ILE A 444 -1.35 14.37 -7.00
C ILE A 444 -1.52 15.43 -5.93
N ASP A 445 -1.97 16.59 -6.38
CA ASP A 445 -2.15 17.81 -5.59
C ASP A 445 -3.62 17.96 -5.11
N GLU A 446 -3.94 19.04 -4.39
CA GLU A 446 -5.21 19.20 -3.68
C GLU A 446 -6.40 19.55 -4.60
N GLY A 447 -6.18 20.32 -5.67
CA GLY A 447 -7.25 20.77 -6.56
C GLY A 447 -6.82 21.86 -7.56
N LEU A 448 -7.81 22.58 -8.11
CA LEU A 448 -7.62 23.64 -9.10
C LEU A 448 -8.15 25.02 -8.67
N GLU A 449 -7.32 26.05 -8.79
CA GLU A 449 -7.74 27.47 -8.78
C GLU A 449 -7.33 28.13 -10.10
N ALA A 450 -8.22 28.92 -10.71
CA ALA A 450 -7.96 29.61 -11.99
C ALA A 450 -7.43 28.72 -13.15
N PHE A 451 -7.66 27.40 -13.09
CA PHE A 451 -7.10 26.33 -13.93
C PHE A 451 -5.63 25.93 -13.65
N ALA A 452 -4.96 26.57 -12.70
CA ALA A 452 -3.67 26.15 -12.14
C ALA A 452 -3.86 25.09 -11.03
N VAL A 453 -2.82 24.32 -10.73
CA VAL A 453 -2.84 23.26 -9.71
C VAL A 453 -2.39 23.81 -8.33
N ILE A 454 -3.10 23.45 -7.27
CA ILE A 454 -2.78 23.85 -5.88
C ILE A 454 -2.30 22.64 -5.06
N PRO A 455 -1.20 22.76 -4.29
CA PRO A 455 -0.38 23.97 -4.13
C PRO A 455 0.62 24.26 -5.27
N GLY A 456 0.94 23.31 -6.16
CA GLY A 456 2.10 23.42 -7.05
C GLY A 456 1.82 23.44 -8.56
N GLU A 457 1.46 24.61 -9.09
CA GLU A 457 1.71 24.88 -10.51
C GLU A 457 3.24 24.92 -10.76
N VAL A 458 3.75 23.86 -11.39
CA VAL A 458 5.15 23.77 -11.79
C VAL A 458 5.39 24.80 -12.90
N ARG A 459 6.35 25.71 -12.68
CA ARG A 459 6.65 26.83 -13.58
C ARG A 459 6.94 26.34 -15.01
N GLU A 460 6.18 26.78 -16.01
CA GLU A 460 6.52 26.46 -17.41
C GLU A 460 7.98 26.92 -17.70
N PRO A 461 8.85 26.05 -18.22
CA PRO A 461 10.17 26.48 -18.65
C PRO A 461 10.03 27.42 -19.85
N ASP A 462 10.58 28.63 -19.75
CA ASP A 462 10.67 29.57 -20.87
C ASP A 462 11.57 28.99 -21.99
N VAL A 463 11.00 28.14 -22.85
CA VAL A 463 11.62 27.72 -24.11
C VAL A 463 11.88 29.00 -24.92
N ALA A 464 13.15 29.22 -25.27
CA ALA A 464 13.60 30.50 -25.82
C ALA A 464 12.79 30.91 -27.05
N ARG A 465 12.20 32.12 -27.01
CA ARG A 465 11.34 32.69 -28.08
C ARG A 465 12.15 33.12 -29.32
N ASN A 466 12.92 32.20 -29.91
CA ASN A 466 13.65 32.41 -31.15
C ASN A 466 12.91 31.72 -32.31
N HIS A 467 12.18 32.54 -33.07
CA HIS A 467 11.41 32.19 -34.28
C HIS A 467 10.17 31.31 -34.02
N ILE A 468 9.01 31.52 -34.66
CA ILE A 468 8.63 32.53 -35.67
C ILE A 468 7.46 33.37 -35.12
N THR A 469 7.56 34.70 -35.20
CA THR A 469 6.39 35.59 -35.05
C THR A 469 6.36 36.56 -36.21
N LEU A 470 5.49 36.32 -37.18
CA LEU A 470 5.19 37.30 -38.22
C LEU A 470 4.42 38.46 -37.58
N ARG A 471 5.07 39.62 -37.45
CA ARG A 471 4.44 40.89 -37.06
C ARG A 471 4.78 41.97 -38.10
N PRO A 472 3.77 42.62 -38.70
CA PRO A 472 3.94 43.94 -39.29
C PRO A 472 4.44 44.92 -38.21
N ARG A 473 5.28 45.88 -38.61
CA ARG A 473 5.76 46.94 -37.71
C ARG A 473 4.67 47.99 -37.52
N HIS A 474 4.54 48.49 -36.29
CA HIS A 474 4.44 49.94 -36.10
C HIS A 474 5.23 50.36 -34.86
N MET A 475 5.58 51.64 -34.83
CA MET A 475 6.57 52.25 -33.97
C MET A 475 5.85 53.28 -33.10
N GLN A 476 6.08 53.31 -31.79
CA GLN A 476 5.95 54.52 -30.98
C GLN A 476 6.67 54.38 -29.64
N THR A 477 7.04 55.53 -29.07
CA THR A 477 7.98 55.71 -27.96
C THR A 477 7.30 56.43 -26.79
N THR A 478 7.60 56.05 -25.54
CA THR A 478 7.50 56.94 -24.38
C THR A 478 8.34 56.44 -23.19
N THR A 479 8.56 57.33 -22.21
CA THR A 479 9.52 57.25 -21.10
C THR A 479 8.94 56.67 -19.80
N PRO A 480 9.79 56.23 -18.83
CA PRO A 480 9.34 55.73 -17.53
C PRO A 480 8.89 56.84 -16.55
N GLY A 481 8.08 56.47 -15.57
CA GLY A 481 7.68 57.31 -14.42
C GLY A 481 7.94 56.62 -13.06
N PRO A 482 7.96 57.37 -11.94
CA PRO A 482 8.43 56.90 -10.63
C PRO A 482 7.38 56.14 -9.79
N PRO A 483 7.80 55.38 -8.77
CA PRO A 483 6.90 54.67 -7.84
C PRO A 483 6.45 55.57 -6.66
N PRO A 484 5.24 55.36 -6.11
CA PRO A 484 4.80 55.93 -4.84
C PRO A 484 5.10 55.02 -3.63
N GLU A 485 5.10 55.62 -2.43
CA GLU A 485 5.72 55.09 -1.21
C GLU A 485 4.80 54.22 -0.31
N ALA A 486 5.41 53.68 0.75
CA ALA A 486 4.79 52.86 1.78
C ALA A 486 3.73 53.59 2.63
N ILE A 487 2.76 52.82 3.15
CA ILE A 487 1.86 53.23 4.25
C ILE A 487 2.04 52.27 5.44
N ARG A 488 1.82 52.78 6.65
CA ARG A 488 2.31 52.22 7.92
C ARG A 488 1.46 51.06 8.47
N LEU A 489 2.12 50.18 9.23
CA LEU A 489 1.47 49.26 10.17
C LEU A 489 0.95 50.01 11.41
N GLY A 490 -0.20 49.59 11.93
CA GLY A 490 -0.79 50.01 13.19
C GLY A 490 -1.68 48.88 13.74
N PRO A 491 -1.67 48.56 15.05
CA PRO A 491 -2.16 47.26 15.53
C PRO A 491 -3.56 47.31 16.17
N TYR A 492 -4.35 46.25 16.01
CA TYR A 492 -5.44 45.90 16.94
C TYR A 492 -5.63 44.39 17.06
N THR A 493 -6.14 43.96 18.22
CA THR A 493 -6.22 42.56 18.65
C THR A 493 -7.64 42.24 19.10
N ILE A 494 -8.19 41.16 18.53
CA ILE A 494 -9.30 40.29 19.02
C ILE A 494 -10.50 40.97 19.71
N ALA A 495 -11.68 40.81 19.11
CA ALA A 495 -12.95 40.70 19.84
C ALA A 495 -13.87 39.66 19.16
N LEU A 496 -14.50 38.80 19.96
CA LEU A 496 -15.55 37.87 19.53
C LEU A 496 -16.92 38.51 19.80
N SER A 497 -17.82 38.50 18.82
CA SER A 497 -19.23 38.84 19.04
C SER A 497 -20.16 38.12 18.06
N SER A 498 -21.06 37.33 18.62
CA SER A 498 -22.30 36.79 18.06
C SER A 498 -22.82 37.40 16.75
N MET A 499 -23.13 36.55 15.77
CA MET A 499 -24.13 36.86 14.74
C MET A 499 -25.46 36.14 15.05
N HIS A 500 -26.55 36.90 14.97
CA HIS A 500 -27.90 36.40 15.21
C HIS A 500 -28.45 35.63 13.99
N SER A 501 -29.47 34.82 14.26
CA SER A 501 -30.28 34.11 13.27
C SER A 501 -31.02 35.06 12.32
N CYS A 502 -30.87 34.85 11.01
CA CYS A 502 -31.84 35.28 10.00
C CYS A 502 -32.44 34.04 9.35
N GLN A 503 -33.72 33.75 9.63
CA GLN A 503 -34.48 32.74 8.90
C GLN A 503 -34.96 33.34 7.57
N HIS A 504 -34.90 32.55 6.50
CA HIS A 504 -35.69 32.76 5.28
C HIS A 504 -36.24 31.40 4.82
N ASN A 505 -37.55 31.33 4.65
CA ASN A 505 -38.22 30.21 4.01
C ASN A 505 -38.30 30.48 2.51
N ASP A 506 -37.72 29.61 1.69
CA ASP A 506 -37.95 29.55 0.24
C ASP A 506 -38.43 28.15 -0.14
N GLU A 507 -39.74 27.92 -0.06
CA GLU A 507 -40.38 26.69 -0.56
C GLU A 507 -40.53 26.75 -2.09
N ILE A 508 -39.45 26.52 -2.83
CA ILE A 508 -39.51 26.29 -4.28
C ILE A 508 -38.81 24.99 -4.67
N GLY A 509 -39.61 23.92 -4.83
CA GLY A 509 -39.44 22.95 -5.92
C GLY A 509 -38.12 22.19 -6.05
N ARG A 510 -37.47 21.77 -4.95
CA ARG A 510 -36.31 20.86 -5.04
C ARG A 510 -36.69 19.46 -5.54
N VAL A 511 -36.73 19.26 -6.86
CA VAL A 511 -36.48 17.93 -7.47
C VAL A 511 -34.97 17.65 -7.49
N SER A 512 -34.33 17.80 -6.33
CA SER A 512 -33.01 17.24 -6.09
C SER A 512 -33.17 15.73 -6.01
N ARG A 513 -32.61 14.98 -6.95
CA ARG A 513 -32.36 13.55 -6.72
C ARG A 513 -31.42 13.45 -5.52
N ARG A 514 -31.95 13.08 -4.35
CA ARG A 514 -31.13 12.80 -3.16
C ARG A 514 -30.12 11.72 -3.50
N ALA A 515 -28.98 11.76 -2.82
CA ALA A 515 -27.92 10.78 -3.03
C ALA A 515 -28.39 9.36 -2.68
N GLU A 516 -27.67 8.38 -3.19
CA GLU A 516 -27.78 7.00 -2.70
C GLU A 516 -27.42 6.98 -1.20
N PRO A 517 -28.24 6.35 -0.33
CA PRO A 517 -28.03 6.40 1.11
C PRO A 517 -26.78 5.63 1.52
N PHE A 518 -26.07 6.12 2.53
CA PHE A 518 -24.86 5.47 3.04
C PHE A 518 -25.24 4.32 3.99
N ILE A 519 -25.07 3.08 3.52
CA ILE A 519 -25.49 1.87 4.24
C ILE A 519 -24.34 1.31 5.09
N ILE A 520 -24.59 1.14 6.38
CA ILE A 520 -23.65 0.60 7.36
C ILE A 520 -24.17 -0.76 7.83
N GLY A 521 -23.37 -1.81 7.70
CA GLY A 521 -23.68 -3.12 8.27
C GLY A 521 -22.84 -3.42 9.51
N VAL A 522 -23.49 -3.79 10.61
CA VAL A 522 -22.84 -4.08 11.90
C VAL A 522 -23.01 -5.56 12.23
N ALA A 523 -21.89 -6.28 12.36
CA ALA A 523 -21.87 -7.69 12.75
C ALA A 523 -20.98 -7.94 13.98
N GLY A 524 -20.94 -9.20 14.44
CA GLY A 524 -20.29 -9.60 15.68
C GLY A 524 -21.08 -10.70 16.39
N GLY A 525 -20.42 -11.45 17.27
CA GLY A 525 -21.02 -12.61 17.94
C GLY A 525 -22.22 -12.29 18.85
N THR A 526 -22.93 -13.33 19.26
CA THR A 526 -23.99 -13.22 20.27
C THR A 526 -23.39 -12.70 21.58
N ALA A 527 -24.10 -11.75 22.22
CA ALA A 527 -23.67 -10.99 23.41
C ALA A 527 -22.41 -10.08 23.25
N SER A 528 -21.98 -9.75 22.02
CA SER A 528 -20.84 -8.83 21.81
C SER A 528 -21.15 -7.35 22.07
N GLY A 529 -22.41 -6.91 21.98
CA GLY A 529 -22.81 -5.50 22.22
C GLY A 529 -23.15 -4.68 20.97
N LYS A 530 -23.41 -5.33 19.82
CA LYS A 530 -23.80 -4.69 18.54
C LYS A 530 -24.83 -3.56 18.70
N THR A 531 -25.97 -3.83 19.32
CA THR A 531 -27.08 -2.87 19.42
C THR A 531 -26.67 -1.60 20.16
N THR A 532 -25.92 -1.73 21.26
CA THR A 532 -25.36 -0.61 22.02
C THR A 532 -24.42 0.26 21.17
N VAL A 533 -23.59 -0.37 20.33
CA VAL A 533 -22.74 0.35 19.37
C VAL A 533 -23.58 1.07 18.31
N CYS A 534 -24.61 0.42 17.77
CA CYS A 534 -25.51 1.02 16.79
C CYS A 534 -26.25 2.24 17.35
N ASP A 535 -26.79 2.14 18.57
CA ASP A 535 -27.52 3.21 19.24
C ASP A 535 -26.63 4.43 19.50
N LEU A 536 -25.38 4.22 19.97
CA LEU A 536 -24.41 5.29 20.21
C LEU A 536 -23.97 5.98 18.90
N ILE A 537 -23.77 5.22 17.81
CA ILE A 537 -23.52 5.79 16.47
C ILE A 537 -24.73 6.65 16.03
N MET A 538 -25.97 6.21 16.28
CA MET A 538 -27.15 7.02 15.95
C MET A 538 -27.23 8.29 16.78
N GLN A 539 -26.96 8.24 18.09
CA GLN A 539 -26.97 9.42 18.96
C GLN A 539 -25.94 10.47 18.48
N ASN A 540 -24.71 10.04 18.18
CA ASN A 540 -23.64 10.91 17.67
C ASN A 540 -23.91 11.48 16.27
N LEU A 541 -24.70 10.80 15.43
CA LEU A 541 -25.07 11.29 14.09
C LEU A 541 -26.22 12.30 14.08
N HIS A 542 -27.20 12.19 14.98
CA HIS A 542 -28.35 13.11 15.01
C HIS A 542 -28.05 14.46 15.67
N GLY A 543 -26.96 14.57 16.42
CA GLY A 543 -26.55 15.78 17.14
C GLY A 543 -27.11 15.84 18.56
N GLY A 544 -26.27 16.18 19.52
CA GLY A 544 -26.58 16.10 20.95
C GLY A 544 -27.47 17.22 21.48
N HIS A 545 -28.79 17.19 21.19
CA HIS A 545 -29.83 17.88 21.95
C HIS A 545 -31.21 17.23 21.72
N GLY A 546 -31.78 16.64 22.76
CA GLY A 546 -33.18 16.14 22.73
C GLY A 546 -33.41 14.97 23.69
N GLU A 547 -34.41 15.10 24.56
CA GLU A 547 -34.86 14.01 25.45
C GLU A 547 -35.65 12.95 24.65
N TRP A 548 -35.62 11.71 25.13
CA TRP A 548 -36.62 10.69 24.76
C TRP A 548 -37.31 10.17 26.01
N LEU A 549 -38.64 10.11 26.00
CA LEU A 549 -39.40 9.64 27.16
C LEU A 549 -39.20 8.14 27.35
N GLY A 550 -38.93 7.74 28.59
CA GLY A 550 -38.61 6.36 28.95
C GLY A 550 -39.78 5.53 29.48
N LEU A 551 -39.70 4.23 29.22
CA LEU A 551 -40.31 3.10 29.93
C LEU A 551 -39.15 2.07 30.02
N GLY A 552 -38.60 1.69 31.18
CA GLY A 552 -39.24 0.94 32.27
C GLY A 552 -39.34 -0.55 31.86
N SER A 553 -38.73 -1.55 32.53
CA SER A 553 -38.00 -1.64 33.82
C SER A 553 -37.10 -2.92 33.79
N GLY A 554 -36.29 -3.32 34.78
CA GLY A 554 -35.88 -2.72 36.06
C GLY A 554 -35.19 -3.71 37.03
N ARG A 555 -34.36 -3.18 37.95
CA ARG A 555 -33.86 -3.75 39.23
C ARG A 555 -33.28 -5.18 39.27
N ALA A 556 -32.00 -5.27 39.62
CA ALA A 556 -31.39 -6.47 40.19
C ALA A 556 -31.81 -6.68 41.67
N CYS A 557 -31.86 -7.94 42.10
CA CYS A 557 -32.05 -8.37 43.49
C CYS A 557 -31.09 -9.53 43.82
N THR A 558 -30.51 -9.53 45.01
CA THR A 558 -29.61 -10.57 45.55
C THR A 558 -30.33 -11.34 46.67
N LEU A 559 -30.13 -12.68 46.77
CA LEU A 559 -30.22 -13.42 48.04
C LEU A 559 -29.70 -14.88 47.95
N SER A 560 -29.10 -15.29 49.06
CA SER A 560 -28.52 -16.58 49.52
C SER A 560 -29.10 -17.92 49.07
N ILE A 561 -28.24 -18.95 49.06
CA ILE A 561 -28.56 -20.40 49.04
C ILE A 561 -27.77 -21.13 50.17
N PRO A 562 -28.37 -22.06 50.94
CA PRO A 562 -27.67 -23.01 51.81
C PRO A 562 -27.44 -24.40 51.14
N GLY A 563 -26.46 -25.19 51.62
CA GLY A 563 -26.05 -26.48 51.04
C GLY A 563 -26.96 -27.69 51.36
N SER A 564 -26.52 -28.96 51.31
CA SER A 564 -25.14 -29.51 51.17
C SER A 564 -25.14 -31.05 51.00
N MET A 565 -24.04 -31.64 50.48
CA MET A 565 -23.60 -33.06 50.66
C MET A 565 -24.44 -34.19 49.98
N PRO A 566 -23.94 -35.45 49.81
CA PRO A 566 -22.54 -35.91 49.60
C PRO A 566 -22.32 -37.04 48.55
N SER A 567 -21.09 -37.07 48.01
CA SER A 567 -20.20 -38.24 47.68
C SER A 567 -20.73 -39.67 47.42
N ALA A 568 -20.23 -40.31 46.33
CA ALA A 568 -19.84 -41.73 46.29
C ALA A 568 -18.78 -42.05 45.20
N CYS A 569 -18.06 -43.17 45.39
CA CYS A 569 -16.95 -43.77 44.59
C CYS A 569 -17.04 -43.70 43.05
N ALA A 570 -15.99 -43.51 42.24
CA ALA A 570 -14.57 -43.95 42.23
C ALA A 570 -14.28 -45.27 41.45
N LEU A 571 -13.57 -45.15 40.32
CA LEU A 571 -12.75 -46.17 39.63
C LEU A 571 -11.89 -45.48 38.55
N ALA A 572 -10.65 -45.93 38.29
CA ALA A 572 -9.73 -45.25 37.36
C ALA A 572 -8.72 -46.21 36.68
N PRO A 573 -8.36 -45.98 35.41
CA PRO A 573 -7.17 -46.53 34.76
C PRO A 573 -6.02 -45.51 34.64
N GLN A 574 -4.78 -46.00 34.49
CA GLN A 574 -3.53 -45.21 34.43
C GLN A 574 -3.25 -44.64 33.02
N PRO A 575 -2.52 -43.51 32.90
CA PRO A 575 -2.03 -43.00 31.63
C PRO A 575 -0.83 -43.79 31.09
N ILE A 576 -0.67 -43.83 29.77
CA ILE A 576 0.42 -44.54 29.07
C ILE A 576 1.67 -43.65 29.01
N ALA A 577 2.83 -44.20 29.37
CA ALA A 577 4.12 -43.53 29.20
C ALA A 577 4.64 -43.66 27.76
N ILE A 578 5.11 -42.57 27.17
CA ILE A 578 5.79 -42.56 25.86
C ILE A 578 7.29 -42.79 26.10
N THR A 579 7.84 -43.85 25.54
CA THR A 579 9.27 -44.18 25.63
C THR A 579 10.12 -43.40 24.62
N PRO A 580 11.38 -43.05 24.96
CA PRO A 580 12.32 -42.47 24.01
C PRO A 580 12.78 -43.55 23.00
N VAL A 581 12.78 -43.21 21.71
CA VAL A 581 13.26 -44.08 20.64
C VAL A 581 14.78 -43.94 20.49
N CYS A 582 15.46 -45.07 20.25
CA CYS A 582 16.92 -45.14 20.22
C CYS A 582 17.57 -44.54 18.96
N ALA A 583 18.86 -44.26 19.11
CA ALA A 583 19.81 -43.70 18.16
C ALA A 583 19.62 -44.07 16.68
N LEU A 584 19.65 -43.03 15.83
CA LEU A 584 20.02 -43.08 14.42
C LEU A 584 21.53 -42.77 14.26
N PRO A 585 22.17 -43.14 13.13
CA PRO A 585 23.59 -42.85 12.89
C PRO A 585 23.86 -41.34 12.77
N PRO A 586 25.11 -40.89 13.00
CA PRO A 586 25.45 -39.48 13.00
C PRO A 586 25.37 -38.87 11.60
N THR A 587 24.32 -38.08 11.35
CA THR A 587 24.35 -36.98 10.39
C THR A 587 24.86 -35.72 11.09
N ASP A 588 25.62 -34.86 10.39
CA ASP A 588 26.37 -33.73 10.96
C ASP A 588 25.50 -32.51 11.38
N GLN A 589 24.37 -32.74 12.05
CA GLN A 589 23.50 -31.69 12.60
C GLN A 589 22.99 -32.07 13.98
N CYS A 590 23.48 -31.39 15.01
CA CYS A 590 23.04 -31.59 16.40
C CYS A 590 21.85 -30.68 16.73
N VAL A 591 20.83 -31.23 17.40
CA VAL A 591 19.63 -30.49 17.86
C VAL A 591 19.49 -30.64 19.37
N VAL A 592 19.22 -29.52 20.06
CA VAL A 592 19.07 -29.43 21.52
C VAL A 592 17.74 -28.78 21.88
N MET A 593 17.11 -29.26 22.96
CA MET A 593 15.88 -28.71 23.51
C MET A 593 16.07 -28.32 24.98
N LEU A 594 15.60 -27.12 25.34
CA LEU A 594 15.64 -26.53 26.68
C LEU A 594 14.20 -26.19 27.11
N SER A 595 13.80 -26.57 28.32
CA SER A 595 12.52 -26.13 28.90
C SER A 595 12.73 -24.92 29.80
N GLN A 596 11.83 -23.95 29.75
CA GLN A 596 11.80 -22.80 30.66
C GLN A 596 11.59 -23.23 32.12
N ASP A 597 10.92 -24.36 32.37
CA ASP A 597 10.65 -24.88 33.72
C ASP A 597 11.94 -25.26 34.48
N SER A 598 13.02 -25.61 33.78
CA SER A 598 14.35 -25.81 34.39
C SER A 598 14.86 -24.60 35.17
N PHE A 599 14.33 -23.41 34.88
CA PHE A 599 14.82 -22.13 35.38
C PHE A 599 13.89 -21.47 36.41
N TYR A 600 12.90 -22.18 36.96
CA TYR A 600 12.14 -21.68 38.11
C TYR A 600 13.07 -21.28 39.28
N CYS A 601 12.68 -20.23 39.99
CA CYS A 601 13.25 -19.83 41.27
C CYS A 601 12.84 -20.85 42.35
N GLY A 602 13.77 -21.29 43.20
CA GLY A 602 13.45 -22.19 44.31
C GLY A 602 12.65 -21.49 45.41
N LEU A 603 11.57 -22.11 45.89
CA LEU A 603 10.73 -21.52 46.92
C LEU A 603 11.37 -21.56 48.32
N THR A 604 11.13 -20.50 49.09
CA THR A 604 11.41 -20.51 50.53
C THR A 604 10.54 -21.53 51.27
N PRO A 605 10.93 -22.00 52.48
CA PRO A 605 10.12 -22.95 53.24
C PRO A 605 8.68 -22.48 53.51
N GLU A 606 8.47 -21.17 53.71
CA GLU A 606 7.17 -20.56 53.97
C GLU A 606 6.30 -20.52 52.70
N GLN A 607 6.86 -20.10 51.56
CA GLN A 607 6.16 -20.14 50.26
C GLN A 607 5.84 -21.58 49.84
N SER A 608 6.71 -22.54 50.14
CA SER A 608 6.48 -23.95 49.86
C SER A 608 5.35 -24.56 50.69
N ALA A 609 4.97 -23.97 51.83
CA ALA A 609 3.80 -24.39 52.60
C ALA A 609 2.49 -23.87 51.99
N ASN A 610 2.50 -22.65 51.43
CA ASN A 610 1.34 -22.00 50.80
C ASN A 610 1.40 -22.03 49.25
N ALA A 611 2.00 -23.06 48.66
CA ALA A 611 2.24 -23.15 47.21
C ALA A 611 0.95 -23.10 46.34
N GLY A 612 -0.24 -23.29 46.94
CA GLY A 612 -1.52 -23.16 46.24
C GLY A 612 -1.92 -21.73 45.85
N ASP A 613 -1.41 -20.73 46.56
CA ASP A 613 -1.66 -19.29 46.33
C ASP A 613 -0.48 -18.57 45.64
N HIS A 614 0.59 -19.31 45.30
CA HIS A 614 1.75 -18.75 44.59
C HIS A 614 1.48 -18.65 43.08
N ASP A 615 1.74 -17.48 42.49
CA ASP A 615 1.59 -17.27 41.05
C ASP A 615 2.85 -17.74 40.30
N PHE A 616 2.77 -18.93 39.70
CA PHE A 616 3.79 -19.50 38.83
C PHE A 616 3.66 -19.04 37.36
N ASP A 617 2.53 -18.43 36.98
CA ASP A 617 2.29 -17.88 35.64
C ASP A 617 2.87 -16.44 35.50
N HIS A 618 3.47 -15.88 36.57
CA HIS A 618 4.09 -14.55 36.63
C HIS A 618 5.60 -14.56 36.29
N PRO A 619 6.15 -13.57 35.54
CA PRO A 619 7.56 -13.55 35.13
C PRO A 619 8.60 -13.70 36.23
N THR A 620 8.34 -13.21 37.44
CA THR A 620 9.28 -13.30 38.58
C THR A 620 9.42 -14.71 39.18
N ALA A 621 8.61 -15.68 38.74
CA ALA A 621 8.80 -17.09 39.10
C ALA A 621 10.05 -17.70 38.41
N PHE A 622 10.60 -17.03 37.40
CA PHE A 622 11.70 -17.53 36.57
C PHE A 622 12.96 -16.66 36.67
N ASP A 623 14.10 -17.31 36.51
CA ASP A 623 15.44 -16.72 36.53
C ASP A 623 15.87 -16.33 35.11
N GLU A 624 15.36 -15.20 34.62
CA GLU A 624 15.75 -14.66 33.31
C GLU A 624 17.29 -14.50 33.15
N PRO A 625 18.06 -14.03 34.15
CA PRO A 625 19.51 -13.98 34.06
C PRO A 625 20.15 -15.33 33.73
N ALA A 626 19.78 -16.42 34.40
CA ALA A 626 20.32 -17.75 34.12
C ALA A 626 19.91 -18.30 32.74
N ILE A 627 18.68 -18.04 32.28
CA ILE A 627 18.25 -18.41 30.91
C ILE A 627 19.12 -17.67 29.88
N VAL A 628 19.31 -16.36 30.07
CA VAL A 628 20.06 -15.49 29.18
C VAL A 628 21.56 -15.83 29.17
N GLU A 629 22.14 -16.17 30.32
CA GLU A 629 23.52 -16.65 30.41
C GLU A 629 23.69 -18.00 29.71
N CYS A 630 22.84 -18.98 29.98
CA CYS A 630 22.84 -20.28 29.32
C CYS A 630 22.74 -20.16 27.78
N LEU A 631 21.84 -19.31 27.28
CA LEU A 631 21.68 -19.07 25.84
C LEU A 631 22.86 -18.31 25.22
N ARG A 632 23.50 -17.40 25.96
CA ARG A 632 24.74 -16.75 25.52
C ARG A 632 25.88 -17.76 25.42
N ASP A 633 26.04 -18.62 26.41
CA ASP A 633 27.14 -19.58 26.48
C ASP A 633 27.02 -20.68 25.40
N LEU A 634 25.80 -21.16 25.15
CA LEU A 634 25.49 -22.06 24.03
C LEU A 634 25.71 -21.44 22.65
N LYS A 635 25.66 -20.10 22.50
CA LYS A 635 26.04 -19.41 21.25
C LYS A 635 27.53 -19.07 21.20
N ALA A 636 28.12 -18.66 22.32
CA ALA A 636 29.53 -18.30 22.44
C ALA A 636 30.47 -19.49 22.19
N SER A 637 30.04 -20.71 22.55
CA SER A 637 30.73 -21.97 22.26
C SER A 637 31.05 -22.20 20.76
N ARG A 638 30.41 -21.45 19.84
CA ARG A 638 30.70 -21.44 18.40
C ARG A 638 31.16 -20.10 17.81
N VAL A 639 30.99 -18.98 18.54
CA VAL A 639 31.29 -17.61 18.04
C VAL A 639 32.73 -17.16 18.36
N GLY A 640 33.54 -18.03 18.97
CA GLY A 640 34.97 -17.81 19.26
C GLY A 640 35.85 -17.61 18.03
N VAL A 641 35.96 -16.37 17.56
CA VAL A 641 37.10 -15.87 16.79
C VAL A 641 38.35 -15.83 17.70
N LEU A 642 39.56 -15.82 17.11
CA LEU A 642 40.81 -15.41 17.77
C LEU A 642 41.52 -16.44 18.70
N ALA A 643 41.53 -17.72 18.34
CA ALA A 643 42.45 -18.72 18.93
C ALA A 643 43.31 -19.43 17.87
N LEU A 644 44.64 -19.18 17.89
CA LEU A 644 45.63 -19.92 17.10
C LEU A 644 45.95 -21.26 17.77
N ARG A 645 45.48 -22.36 17.16
CA ARG A 645 45.72 -23.78 17.54
C ARG A 645 45.10 -24.22 18.87
N THR A 646 44.57 -25.46 18.86
CA THR A 646 44.14 -26.28 20.02
C THR A 646 43.19 -25.64 21.05
N GLN A 647 41.89 -25.89 20.90
CA GLN A 647 40.93 -25.93 22.02
C GLN A 647 39.76 -26.87 21.70
N ALA A 648 39.16 -27.47 22.73
CA ALA A 648 38.07 -28.45 22.61
C ALA A 648 36.69 -27.79 22.74
N MET A 649 35.64 -28.48 22.30
CA MET A 649 34.24 -28.01 22.45
C MET A 649 33.88 -27.77 23.93
N LYS A 650 33.42 -26.56 24.25
CA LYS A 650 32.86 -26.23 25.57
C LYS A 650 31.44 -26.83 25.68
N VAL A 651 31.26 -27.74 26.63
CA VAL A 651 29.94 -28.25 27.06
C VAL A 651 29.33 -27.25 28.05
N VAL A 652 28.00 -27.08 28.02
CA VAL A 652 27.27 -26.18 28.94
C VAL A 652 26.45 -27.02 29.92
N ASP A 653 26.44 -26.62 31.19
CA ASP A 653 25.62 -27.21 32.25
C ASP A 653 24.28 -26.45 32.37
N VAL A 654 23.15 -27.15 32.35
CA VAL A 654 21.78 -26.59 32.39
C VAL A 654 21.06 -27.05 33.67
N PRO A 655 20.36 -26.17 34.42
CA PRO A 655 19.64 -26.57 35.62
C PRO A 655 18.44 -27.49 35.34
N GLU A 656 17.95 -28.14 36.39
CA GLU A 656 16.73 -28.97 36.39
C GLU A 656 15.95 -28.69 37.69
N TYR A 657 14.62 -28.84 37.67
CA TYR A 657 13.73 -28.39 38.75
C TYR A 657 12.78 -29.50 39.22
N ASP A 658 12.74 -29.71 40.54
CA ASP A 658 11.90 -30.71 41.21
C ASP A 658 10.55 -30.08 41.58
N PHE A 659 9.52 -30.38 40.78
CA PHE A 659 8.14 -29.93 41.02
C PHE A 659 7.51 -30.45 42.32
N THR A 660 8.07 -31.49 42.95
CA THR A 660 7.56 -32.04 44.23
C THR A 660 8.20 -31.38 45.44
N ARG A 661 9.40 -30.81 45.28
CA ARG A 661 10.16 -30.10 46.33
C ARG A 661 10.26 -28.58 46.12
N HIS A 662 9.74 -28.08 44.99
CA HIS A 662 9.79 -26.69 44.55
C HIS A 662 11.19 -26.05 44.59
N ARG A 663 12.23 -26.80 44.16
CA ARG A 663 13.64 -26.39 44.16
C ARG A 663 14.40 -26.99 42.98
N ARG A 664 15.52 -26.37 42.61
CA ARG A 664 16.46 -26.93 41.61
C ARG A 664 17.21 -28.15 42.17
N THR A 665 17.61 -29.05 41.29
CA THR A 665 18.46 -30.20 41.63
C THR A 665 19.92 -29.78 41.78
N GLU A 666 20.71 -30.57 42.51
CA GLU A 666 22.15 -30.31 42.73
C GLU A 666 23.03 -30.75 41.53
N THR A 667 22.47 -31.53 40.60
CA THR A 667 23.15 -32.12 39.45
C THR A 667 22.62 -31.55 38.13
N PRO A 668 23.31 -30.60 37.48
CA PRO A 668 22.84 -30.02 36.23
C PRO A 668 22.99 -31.00 35.05
N ARG A 669 22.11 -30.83 34.06
CA ARG A 669 22.11 -31.57 32.80
C ARG A 669 23.14 -31.00 31.84
N ARG A 670 24.10 -31.82 31.39
CA ARG A 670 25.09 -31.43 30.38
C ARG A 670 24.52 -31.40 28.97
N VAL A 671 24.86 -30.35 28.24
CA VAL A 671 24.39 -30.07 26.88
C VAL A 671 25.59 -29.77 25.97
N PRO A 672 25.82 -30.56 24.91
CA PRO A 672 26.87 -30.28 23.92
C PRO A 672 26.46 -29.11 23.00
N PRO A 673 27.42 -28.46 22.31
CA PRO A 673 27.10 -27.46 21.29
C PRO A 673 26.27 -28.07 20.15
N ALA A 674 25.31 -27.30 19.63
CA ALA A 674 24.32 -27.75 18.67
C ALA A 674 24.07 -26.73 17.55
N ASP A 675 23.62 -27.20 16.39
CA ASP A 675 23.28 -26.38 15.22
C ASP A 675 21.91 -25.73 15.36
N VAL A 676 20.98 -26.42 16.01
CA VAL A 676 19.63 -25.94 16.32
C VAL A 676 19.37 -26.06 17.82
N ILE A 677 19.01 -24.94 18.45
CA ILE A 677 18.62 -24.88 19.86
C ILE A 677 17.14 -24.45 19.90
N ILE A 678 16.31 -25.29 20.49
CA ILE A 678 14.88 -25.05 20.74
C ILE A 678 14.72 -24.71 22.23
N ILE A 679 13.96 -23.67 22.54
CA ILE A 679 13.55 -23.34 23.92
C ILE A 679 12.03 -23.23 23.99
N GLU A 680 11.42 -24.00 24.89
CA GLU A 680 9.97 -24.08 25.10
C GLU A 680 9.57 -23.46 26.44
N GLY A 681 8.38 -22.85 26.51
CA GLY A 681 7.85 -22.28 27.75
C GLY A 681 6.81 -21.18 27.55
N ILE A 682 6.05 -20.89 28.61
CA ILE A 682 4.90 -19.97 28.59
C ILE A 682 5.28 -18.48 28.49
N LEU A 683 6.49 -18.10 28.92
CA LEU A 683 6.97 -16.70 28.95
C LEU A 683 8.24 -16.46 28.12
N VAL A 684 8.70 -17.43 27.33
CA VAL A 684 9.92 -17.34 26.50
C VAL A 684 9.92 -16.13 25.55
N LEU A 685 8.77 -15.77 24.98
CA LEU A 685 8.63 -14.61 24.09
C LEU A 685 8.33 -13.28 24.83
N HIS A 686 8.08 -13.34 26.14
CA HIS A 686 7.83 -12.17 26.97
C HIS A 686 9.16 -11.54 27.43
N MET A 687 10.08 -12.37 27.94
CA MET A 687 11.40 -11.98 28.43
C MET A 687 12.24 -11.32 27.32
N GLU A 688 12.66 -10.06 27.54
CA GLU A 688 13.38 -9.29 26.50
C GLU A 688 14.82 -9.79 26.30
N GLY A 689 15.52 -10.16 27.38
CA GLY A 689 16.88 -10.70 27.28
C GLY A 689 16.91 -12.03 26.53
N VAL A 690 15.88 -12.86 26.71
CA VAL A 690 15.70 -14.12 25.98
C VAL A 690 15.31 -13.83 24.52
N ARG A 691 14.27 -13.01 24.29
CA ARG A 691 13.77 -12.64 22.95
C ARG A 691 14.86 -12.06 22.04
N GLY A 692 15.80 -11.29 22.58
CA GLY A 692 16.95 -10.76 21.84
C GLY A 692 17.95 -11.81 21.35
N LEU A 693 17.91 -13.04 21.88
CA LEU A 693 18.79 -14.14 21.49
C LEU A 693 18.12 -15.14 20.53
N LEU A 694 16.82 -15.02 20.24
CA LEU A 694 16.07 -16.00 19.43
C LEU A 694 16.08 -15.68 17.92
N ASN A 695 16.68 -16.59 17.14
CA ASN A 695 16.74 -16.52 15.68
C ASN A 695 15.39 -16.82 14.98
N MET A 696 14.50 -17.55 15.65
CA MET A 696 13.12 -17.82 15.21
C MET A 696 12.24 -17.92 16.46
N LYS A 697 11.04 -17.33 16.41
CA LYS A 697 10.11 -17.20 17.53
C LYS A 697 8.77 -17.78 17.12
N ILE A 698 8.35 -18.86 17.77
CA ILE A 698 7.13 -19.60 17.44
C ILE A 698 6.12 -19.44 18.58
N PHE A 699 4.88 -19.11 18.28
CA PHE A 699 3.78 -19.04 19.25
C PHE A 699 2.70 -20.06 18.89
N VAL A 700 2.36 -20.95 19.82
CA VAL A 700 1.27 -21.92 19.64
C VAL A 700 -0.04 -21.27 20.06
N ASP A 701 -1.01 -21.24 19.16
CA ASP A 701 -2.28 -20.56 19.33
C ASP A 701 -3.41 -21.57 19.50
N THR A 702 -4.34 -21.29 20.40
CA THR A 702 -5.48 -22.17 20.73
C THR A 702 -6.56 -21.33 21.37
N ASP A 703 -7.82 -21.56 21.04
CA ASP A 703 -8.93 -20.72 21.47
C ASP A 703 -9.09 -20.69 23.00
N ASP A 704 -9.43 -19.51 23.54
CA ASP A 704 -9.51 -19.25 24.98
C ASP A 704 -10.55 -20.14 25.68
N ASP A 705 -11.67 -20.43 25.02
CA ASP A 705 -12.71 -21.32 25.52
C ASP A 705 -12.28 -22.80 25.48
N VAL A 706 -11.58 -23.24 24.43
CA VAL A 706 -10.96 -24.58 24.35
C VAL A 706 -9.89 -24.76 25.43
N ARG A 707 -9.06 -23.73 25.68
CA ARG A 707 -8.06 -23.74 26.77
C ARG A 707 -8.72 -23.75 28.15
N LEU A 708 -9.79 -22.97 28.34
CA LEU A 708 -10.57 -22.95 29.57
C LEU A 708 -11.26 -24.29 29.82
N ALA A 709 -11.92 -24.87 28.80
CA ALA A 709 -12.57 -26.17 28.88
C ALA A 709 -11.57 -27.30 29.21
N ARG A 710 -10.42 -27.36 28.52
CA ARG A 710 -9.33 -28.30 28.83
C ARG A 710 -8.81 -28.11 30.26
N ARG A 711 -8.69 -26.87 30.75
CA ARG A 711 -8.24 -26.57 32.13
C ARG A 711 -9.29 -26.97 33.17
N ILE A 712 -10.57 -26.66 32.95
CA ILE A 712 -11.70 -27.08 33.79
C ILE A 712 -11.75 -28.61 33.86
N GLN A 713 -11.73 -29.30 32.72
CA GLN A 713 -11.76 -30.75 32.67
C GLN A 713 -10.56 -31.38 33.40
N ARG A 714 -9.33 -30.89 33.17
CA ARG A 714 -8.12 -31.36 33.89
C ARG A 714 -8.19 -31.10 35.39
N ASP A 715 -8.54 -29.88 35.81
CA ASP A 715 -8.46 -29.46 37.21
C ASP A 715 -9.66 -29.97 38.05
N ILE A 716 -10.77 -30.37 37.41
CA ILE A 716 -11.84 -31.16 38.02
C ILE A 716 -11.45 -32.66 38.04
N SER A 717 -11.25 -33.29 36.88
CA SER A 717 -11.10 -34.74 36.76
C SER A 717 -9.80 -35.30 37.37
N CYS A 718 -8.70 -34.54 37.34
CA CYS A 718 -7.39 -35.00 37.83
C CYS A 718 -6.96 -34.35 39.15
N ARG A 719 -7.71 -33.34 39.65
CA ARG A 719 -7.31 -32.56 40.85
C ARG A 719 -8.46 -32.25 41.82
N GLY A 720 -9.70 -32.66 41.54
CA GLY A 720 -10.80 -32.67 42.51
C GLY A 720 -11.30 -31.29 42.97
N ARG A 721 -11.18 -30.26 42.13
CA ARG A 721 -11.60 -28.88 42.46
C ARG A 721 -13.04 -28.59 42.02
N ASP A 722 -13.68 -27.59 42.64
CA ASP A 722 -15.03 -27.15 42.26
C ASP A 722 -15.02 -26.15 41.09
N VAL A 723 -16.14 -26.07 40.37
CA VAL A 723 -16.29 -25.23 39.16
C VAL A 723 -16.16 -23.73 39.46
N ALA A 724 -16.76 -23.24 40.54
CA ALA A 724 -16.70 -21.83 40.91
C ALA A 724 -15.29 -21.46 41.42
N GLY A 725 -14.64 -22.35 42.17
CA GLY A 725 -13.24 -22.22 42.58
C GLY A 725 -12.27 -22.15 41.39
N VAL A 726 -12.44 -23.02 40.38
CA VAL A 726 -11.63 -23.01 39.15
C VAL A 726 -11.90 -21.75 38.30
N LEU A 727 -13.16 -21.35 38.12
CA LEU A 727 -13.51 -20.11 37.39
C LEU A 727 -13.03 -18.85 38.12
N HIS A 728 -13.08 -18.82 39.46
CA HIS A 728 -12.53 -17.74 40.27
C HIS A 728 -11.00 -17.68 40.15
N GLN A 729 -10.28 -18.81 40.26
CA GLN A 729 -8.82 -18.81 40.06
C GLN A 729 -8.43 -18.40 38.62
N TYR A 730 -9.18 -18.87 37.62
CA TYR A 730 -8.99 -18.48 36.23
C TYR A 730 -9.17 -16.98 36.02
N THR A 731 -10.27 -16.41 36.52
CA THR A 731 -10.57 -14.97 36.38
C THR A 731 -9.61 -14.09 37.19
N ARG A 732 -9.11 -14.58 38.33
CA ARG A 732 -8.27 -13.82 39.27
C ARG A 732 -6.78 -13.81 38.94
N PHE A 733 -6.24 -14.90 38.39
CA PHE A 733 -4.81 -15.04 38.12
C PHE A 733 -4.53 -15.41 36.66
N VAL A 734 -5.14 -16.48 36.15
CA VAL A 734 -4.76 -17.09 34.86
C VAL A 734 -5.09 -16.19 33.67
N LYS A 735 -6.32 -15.68 33.56
CA LYS A 735 -6.72 -14.78 32.47
C LYS A 735 -5.97 -13.43 32.57
N PRO A 736 -5.81 -12.80 33.74
CA PRO A 736 -4.91 -11.65 33.91
C PRO A 736 -3.48 -11.91 33.45
N ALA A 737 -2.81 -12.97 33.93
CA ALA A 737 -1.43 -13.29 33.56
C ALA A 737 -1.31 -13.60 32.05
N PHE A 738 -2.27 -14.34 31.48
CA PHE A 738 -2.32 -14.57 30.04
C PHE A 738 -2.49 -13.26 29.25
N GLN A 739 -3.43 -12.38 29.63
CA GLN A 739 -3.66 -11.11 28.95
C GLN A 739 -2.54 -10.08 29.17
N GLN A 740 -1.81 -10.14 30.27
CA GLN A 740 -0.75 -9.19 30.64
C GLN A 740 0.63 -9.59 30.09
N PHE A 741 0.95 -10.88 30.08
CA PHE A 741 2.31 -11.35 29.75
C PHE A 741 2.35 -12.22 28.47
N VAL A 742 1.48 -13.22 28.37
CA VAL A 742 1.54 -14.27 27.33
C VAL A 742 0.94 -13.82 26.00
N ALA A 743 -0.31 -13.37 25.97
CA ALA A 743 -0.98 -12.90 24.76
C ALA A 743 -0.26 -11.68 24.13
N PRO A 744 0.27 -10.70 24.90
CA PRO A 744 1.11 -9.64 24.34
C PRO A 744 2.43 -10.13 23.78
N SER A 745 2.94 -11.31 24.17
CA SER A 745 4.17 -11.89 23.59
C SER A 745 3.98 -12.43 22.17
N ARG A 746 2.73 -12.76 21.78
CA ARG A 746 2.36 -13.17 20.41
C ARG A 746 2.81 -12.18 19.34
N LYS A 747 2.86 -10.87 19.65
CA LYS A 747 3.36 -9.82 18.74
C LYS A 747 4.87 -9.91 18.43
N HIS A 748 5.59 -10.79 19.13
CA HIS A 748 7.01 -11.06 18.94
C HIS A 748 7.27 -12.42 18.28
N ALA A 749 6.22 -13.16 17.90
CA ALA A 749 6.36 -14.39 17.15
C ALA A 749 6.63 -14.10 15.66
N ASP A 750 7.61 -14.79 15.08
CA ASP A 750 7.84 -14.81 13.64
C ASP A 750 6.88 -15.80 12.94
N ILE A 751 6.39 -16.82 13.67
CA ILE A 751 5.45 -17.85 13.20
C ILE A 751 4.39 -18.12 14.28
N ILE A 752 3.13 -18.23 13.88
CA ILE A 752 2.01 -18.61 14.76
C ILE A 752 1.42 -19.93 14.26
N VAL A 753 1.28 -20.92 15.17
CA VAL A 753 0.79 -22.27 14.85
C VAL A 753 -0.56 -22.52 15.54
N PRO A 754 -1.69 -22.55 14.81
CA PRO A 754 -2.99 -22.89 15.41
C PRO A 754 -3.06 -24.39 15.72
N TRP A 755 -3.57 -24.73 16.91
CA TRP A 755 -3.65 -26.10 17.44
C TRP A 755 -5.06 -26.46 17.94
N THR A 756 -5.88 -27.00 17.04
CA THR A 756 -7.28 -27.37 17.33
C THR A 756 -7.41 -28.61 18.23
N GLY A 757 -6.41 -29.50 18.25
CA GLY A 757 -6.36 -30.66 19.16
C GLY A 757 -5.80 -31.90 18.48
N GLU A 758 -6.12 -32.07 17.19
CA GLU A 758 -5.38 -32.94 16.29
C GLU A 758 -4.12 -32.21 15.80
N GLY A 759 -3.01 -32.92 15.69
CA GLY A 759 -1.69 -32.30 15.52
C GLY A 759 -1.49 -31.68 14.13
N ASN A 760 -1.11 -30.40 14.09
CA ASN A 760 -0.93 -29.64 12.84
C ASN A 760 0.39 -30.02 12.11
N SER A 761 0.42 -31.22 11.54
CA SER A 761 1.57 -31.81 10.86
C SER A 761 2.08 -30.98 9.68
N VAL A 762 1.18 -30.30 8.95
CA VAL A 762 1.53 -29.43 7.82
C VAL A 762 2.31 -28.20 8.29
N ALA A 763 1.88 -27.54 9.37
CA ALA A 763 2.64 -26.42 9.94
C ALA A 763 4.02 -26.86 10.45
N ILE A 764 4.10 -28.01 11.12
CA ILE A 764 5.37 -28.59 11.60
C ILE A 764 6.31 -28.91 10.42
N HIS A 765 5.80 -29.48 9.33
CA HIS A 765 6.57 -29.74 8.13
C HIS A 765 7.07 -28.45 7.48
N LEU A 766 6.23 -27.43 7.33
CA LEU A 766 6.61 -26.13 6.78
C LEU A 766 7.66 -25.41 7.64
N ILE A 767 7.58 -25.49 8.97
CA ILE A 767 8.61 -24.96 9.87
C ILE A 767 9.92 -25.73 9.71
N THR A 768 9.86 -27.06 9.62
CA THR A 768 11.04 -27.93 9.44
C THR A 768 11.75 -27.63 8.12
N GLU A 769 11.01 -27.52 7.02
CA GLU A 769 11.54 -27.11 5.72
C GLU A 769 12.01 -25.66 5.71
N HIS A 770 11.36 -24.74 6.43
CA HIS A 770 11.86 -23.36 6.55
C HIS A 770 13.18 -23.30 7.33
N ILE A 771 13.37 -24.12 8.37
CA ILE A 771 14.66 -24.24 9.09
C ILE A 771 15.73 -24.81 8.16
N ARG A 772 15.45 -25.92 7.45
CA ARG A 772 16.36 -26.51 6.44
C ARG A 772 16.74 -25.49 5.36
N THR A 773 15.76 -24.77 4.84
CA THR A 773 15.94 -23.72 3.83
C THR A 773 16.73 -22.53 4.38
N LYS A 774 16.55 -22.13 5.64
CA LYS A 774 17.33 -21.05 6.27
C LYS A 774 18.75 -21.45 6.68
N LEU A 775 19.03 -22.75 6.79
CA LEU A 775 20.40 -23.28 6.85
C LEU A 775 21.07 -23.36 5.46
N GLN A 776 20.34 -23.04 4.37
CA GLN A 776 20.82 -23.04 2.98
C GLN A 776 20.78 -21.66 2.28
N GLN A 777 19.88 -20.75 2.69
CA GLN A 777 19.64 -19.46 2.01
C GLN A 777 20.30 -18.26 2.70
N HIS A 778 21.29 -17.67 2.04
CA HIS A 778 21.91 -16.40 2.42
C HIS A 778 21.03 -15.19 2.08
N ASP A 779 19.96 -14.95 2.86
CA ASP A 779 19.13 -13.73 2.77
C ASP A 779 19.85 -12.53 3.43
N LEU A 780 20.90 -12.04 2.76
CA LEU A 780 21.88 -11.09 3.28
C LEU A 780 21.26 -9.78 3.81
N ARG A 781 20.13 -9.35 3.25
CA ARG A 781 19.33 -8.20 3.71
C ARG A 781 18.91 -8.30 5.19
N ARG A 782 18.71 -9.53 5.71
CA ARG A 782 18.36 -9.75 7.13
C ARG A 782 19.59 -9.84 8.04
N VAL A 783 20.77 -10.03 7.47
CA VAL A 783 22.04 -10.16 8.20
C VAL A 783 22.73 -8.79 8.33
N TYR A 784 22.61 -7.93 7.32
CA TYR A 784 23.29 -6.64 7.23
C TYR A 784 22.27 -5.50 7.07
N THR A 785 22.00 -4.77 8.16
CA THR A 785 21.13 -3.57 8.15
C THR A 785 21.72 -2.40 7.35
N ASN A 786 23.01 -2.45 7.03
CA ASN A 786 23.73 -1.49 6.21
C ASN A 786 23.82 -1.88 4.71
N LEU A 787 23.08 -2.91 4.28
CA LEU A 787 22.94 -3.31 2.89
C LEU A 787 21.59 -2.85 2.32
N GLU A 788 21.62 -2.00 1.30
CA GLU A 788 20.47 -1.71 0.44
C GLU A 788 20.61 -2.47 -0.89
N LEU A 789 19.53 -3.11 -1.31
CA LEU A 789 19.40 -3.70 -2.65
C LEU A 789 18.14 -3.10 -3.27
N ILE A 790 18.33 -2.35 -4.35
CA ILE A 790 17.28 -1.54 -5.01
C ILE A 790 16.09 -2.42 -5.43
N PRO A 791 14.83 -1.93 -5.40
CA PRO A 791 13.68 -2.68 -5.88
C PRO A 791 13.87 -3.09 -7.35
N SER A 792 14.02 -4.40 -7.61
CA SER A 792 14.17 -4.93 -8.96
C SER A 792 12.83 -4.83 -9.70
N THR A 793 12.71 -3.80 -10.53
CA THR A 793 11.62 -3.66 -11.50
C THR A 793 11.94 -4.43 -12.77
N TYR A 794 10.92 -4.78 -13.57
CA TYR A 794 11.15 -5.37 -14.89
C TYR A 794 12.07 -4.50 -15.77
N GLN A 795 11.97 -3.17 -15.67
CA GLN A 795 12.85 -2.25 -16.41
C GLN A 795 14.31 -2.36 -15.97
N ILE A 796 14.58 -2.56 -14.68
CA ILE A 796 15.93 -2.83 -14.15
C ILE A 796 16.42 -4.22 -14.62
N ARG A 797 15.61 -5.28 -14.45
CA ARG A 797 15.94 -6.65 -14.90
C ARG A 797 16.23 -6.70 -16.40
N GLY A 798 15.48 -5.98 -17.24
CA GLY A 798 15.70 -5.92 -18.69
C GLY A 798 16.98 -5.19 -19.08
N MET A 799 17.35 -4.12 -18.36
CA MET A 799 18.64 -3.47 -18.58
C MET A 799 19.80 -4.37 -18.11
N HIS A 800 19.64 -5.09 -16.99
CA HIS A 800 20.58 -6.13 -16.56
C HIS A 800 20.71 -7.23 -17.61
N THR A 801 19.61 -7.67 -18.22
CA THR A 801 19.63 -8.66 -19.31
C THR A 801 20.54 -8.22 -20.46
N ILE A 802 20.43 -6.97 -20.89
CA ILE A 802 21.23 -6.42 -22.00
C ILE A 802 22.71 -6.26 -21.59
N ILE A 803 23.03 -5.73 -20.40
CA ILE A 803 24.45 -5.62 -20.00
C ILE A 803 25.08 -6.98 -19.66
N ARG A 804 24.29 -7.99 -19.26
CA ARG A 804 24.76 -9.35 -18.98
C ARG A 804 24.97 -10.18 -20.23
N ASP A 805 24.24 -9.93 -21.31
CA ASP A 805 24.44 -10.60 -22.59
C ASP A 805 25.85 -10.39 -23.17
N ARG A 806 26.40 -11.44 -23.79
CA ARG A 806 27.70 -11.44 -24.47
C ARG A 806 27.68 -10.82 -25.88
N GLU A 807 26.53 -10.82 -26.56
CA GLU A 807 26.42 -10.37 -27.96
C GLU A 807 26.13 -8.87 -28.07
N THR A 808 25.79 -8.22 -26.95
CA THR A 808 25.51 -6.79 -26.86
C THR A 808 26.74 -5.92 -27.14
N SER A 809 26.60 -5.01 -28.12
CA SER A 809 27.65 -4.09 -28.59
C SER A 809 28.13 -3.11 -27.51
N THR A 810 29.39 -2.66 -27.57
CA THR A 810 29.97 -1.64 -26.66
C THR A 810 29.10 -0.39 -26.56
N ALA A 811 28.59 0.10 -27.70
CA ALA A 811 27.74 1.29 -27.78
C ALA A 811 26.30 1.10 -27.25
N ASP A 812 25.86 -0.14 -27.00
CA ASP A 812 24.61 -0.45 -26.29
C ASP A 812 24.88 -0.81 -24.83
N PHE A 813 25.94 -1.57 -24.54
CA PHE A 813 26.41 -1.89 -23.20
C PHE A 813 26.64 -0.62 -22.38
N ALA A 814 27.38 0.37 -22.93
CA ALA A 814 27.60 1.65 -22.27
C ALA A 814 26.28 2.43 -22.08
N PHE A 815 25.39 2.43 -23.08
CA PHE A 815 24.10 3.13 -23.01
C PHE A 815 23.18 2.57 -21.91
N TYR A 816 23.03 1.24 -21.82
CA TYR A 816 22.20 0.63 -20.78
C TYR A 816 22.89 0.60 -19.40
N SER A 817 24.23 0.54 -19.37
CA SER A 817 25.00 0.75 -18.13
C SER A 817 24.77 2.14 -17.55
N ASP A 818 24.89 3.21 -18.36
CA ASP A 818 24.64 4.59 -17.91
C ASP A 818 23.24 4.77 -17.33
N ARG A 819 22.23 4.07 -17.89
CA ARG A 819 20.85 4.06 -17.36
C ARG A 819 20.74 3.38 -16.00
N LEU A 820 21.35 2.20 -15.82
CA LEU A 820 21.38 1.51 -14.53
C LEU A 820 22.18 2.28 -13.48
N LEU A 821 23.38 2.76 -13.84
CA LEU A 821 24.25 3.57 -12.99
C LEU A 821 23.54 4.85 -12.54
N ARG A 822 22.75 5.48 -13.41
CA ARG A 822 21.89 6.60 -13.04
C ARG A 822 20.92 6.21 -11.92
N LEU A 823 20.18 5.10 -12.05
CA LEU A 823 19.24 4.66 -11.02
C LEU A 823 19.92 4.31 -9.69
N VAL A 824 21.12 3.70 -9.71
CA VAL A 824 21.91 3.42 -8.49
C VAL A 824 22.33 4.71 -7.78
N VAL A 825 22.83 5.72 -8.52
CA VAL A 825 23.20 7.00 -7.93
C VAL A 825 21.97 7.72 -7.36
N GLU A 826 20.83 7.72 -8.08
CA GLU A 826 19.59 8.33 -7.58
C GLU A 826 19.08 7.67 -6.29
N ALA A 827 19.19 6.33 -6.18
CA ALA A 827 18.87 5.59 -4.97
C ALA A 827 19.85 5.90 -3.81
N GLY A 828 21.16 5.88 -4.06
CA GLY A 828 22.19 6.19 -3.07
C GLY A 828 22.07 7.60 -2.50
N LEU A 829 21.79 8.59 -3.34
CA LEU A 829 21.50 9.97 -2.93
C LEU A 829 20.21 10.07 -2.08
N GLY A 830 19.31 9.10 -2.14
CA GLY A 830 18.11 8.99 -1.30
C GLY A 830 18.39 8.62 0.16
N HIS A 831 19.60 8.20 0.51
CA HIS A 831 20.03 7.92 1.90
C HIS A 831 20.84 9.04 2.54
N LEU A 832 21.05 10.16 1.84
CA LEU A 832 21.64 11.35 2.43
C LEU A 832 20.70 11.95 3.49
N PRO A 833 21.23 12.49 4.61
CA PRO A 833 20.40 13.14 5.61
C PRO A 833 19.71 14.38 5.02
N PHE A 834 18.48 14.63 5.49
CA PHE A 834 17.61 15.71 5.05
C PHE A 834 17.01 16.46 6.25
N ALA A 835 16.53 17.67 6.00
CA ALA A 835 15.71 18.45 6.92
C ALA A 835 14.40 18.85 6.23
N GLU A 836 13.30 18.96 6.97
CA GLU A 836 12.06 19.48 6.40
C GLU A 836 12.17 20.98 6.09
N LYS A 837 11.60 21.41 4.96
CA LYS A 837 11.67 22.78 4.47
C LYS A 837 10.35 23.17 3.81
N THR A 838 9.61 24.10 4.42
CA THR A 838 8.47 24.75 3.76
C THR A 838 8.95 25.77 2.73
N VAL A 839 8.37 25.73 1.54
CA VAL A 839 8.61 26.69 0.45
C VAL A 839 7.30 27.36 0.03
N ILE A 840 7.39 28.50 -0.65
CA ILE A 840 6.23 29.17 -1.25
C ILE A 840 6.23 28.87 -2.74
N THR A 841 5.08 28.44 -3.27
CA THR A 841 4.91 28.05 -4.67
C THR A 841 4.66 29.25 -5.59
N PRO A 842 4.75 29.11 -6.93
CA PRO A 842 4.43 30.18 -7.86
C PRO A 842 2.99 30.70 -7.76
N THR A 843 2.06 29.86 -7.27
CA THR A 843 0.66 30.23 -6.99
C THR A 843 0.48 30.93 -5.63
N GLY A 844 1.54 31.02 -4.81
CA GLY A 844 1.54 31.69 -3.50
C GLY A 844 1.23 30.79 -2.31
N HIS A 845 0.94 29.50 -2.53
CA HIS A 845 0.63 28.55 -1.45
C HIS A 845 1.90 27.98 -0.79
N PRO A 846 1.83 27.52 0.48
CA PRO A 846 2.92 26.82 1.12
C PRO A 846 2.99 25.35 0.66
N TYR A 847 4.19 24.81 0.43
CA TYR A 847 4.45 23.39 0.21
C TYR A 847 5.49 22.87 1.21
N VAL A 848 5.18 21.79 1.93
CA VAL A 848 6.05 21.23 2.99
C VAL A 848 6.96 20.16 2.38
N GLY A 849 8.16 20.58 2.02
CA GLY A 849 9.17 19.77 1.34
C GLY A 849 10.33 19.32 2.23
N VAL A 850 11.44 18.94 1.60
CA VAL A 850 12.72 18.59 2.25
C VAL A 850 13.92 19.23 1.52
N ASP A 851 14.98 19.52 2.28
CA ASP A 851 16.27 20.00 1.78
C ASP A 851 17.37 19.02 2.24
N PHE A 852 18.30 18.70 1.34
CA PHE A 852 19.30 17.64 1.56
C PHE A 852 20.64 18.20 2.08
N ALA A 853 21.40 17.32 2.74
CA ALA A 853 22.76 17.59 3.15
C ALA A 853 23.65 18.07 1.99
N LYS A 854 24.31 19.20 2.19
CA LYS A 854 25.21 19.84 1.21
C LYS A 854 26.65 19.43 1.51
N ARG A 855 27.55 19.61 0.52
CA ARG A 855 28.96 19.14 0.50
C ARG A 855 29.13 17.63 0.22
N LEU A 856 28.66 17.16 -0.93
CA LEU A 856 28.94 15.80 -1.41
C LEU A 856 30.32 15.69 -2.09
N CYS A 857 30.84 14.47 -2.20
CA CYS A 857 31.99 14.10 -3.02
C CYS A 857 31.72 12.74 -3.68
N GLY A 858 32.10 12.57 -4.96
CA GLY A 858 32.26 11.24 -5.55
C GLY A 858 33.69 10.74 -5.37
N VAL A 859 33.89 9.43 -5.23
CA VAL A 859 35.21 8.79 -5.31
C VAL A 859 35.13 7.56 -6.20
N SER A 860 35.80 7.60 -7.36
CA SER A 860 35.86 6.47 -8.30
C SER A 860 37.06 5.57 -7.99
N ILE A 861 36.82 4.25 -7.95
CA ILE A 861 37.88 3.23 -7.96
C ILE A 861 38.31 3.01 -9.42
N ILE A 862 39.56 3.30 -9.76
CA ILE A 862 40.09 3.17 -11.13
C ILE A 862 40.32 1.69 -11.45
N ARG A 863 39.91 1.14 -12.61
CA ARG A 863 39.28 1.79 -13.78
C ARG A 863 37.73 1.77 -13.77
N SER A 864 37.13 0.70 -13.25
CA SER A 864 35.68 0.43 -13.36
C SER A 864 34.79 1.55 -12.81
N GLY A 865 35.14 2.12 -11.66
CA GLY A 865 34.42 3.20 -10.99
C GLY A 865 34.36 4.53 -11.76
N GLU A 866 35.22 4.73 -12.76
CA GLU A 866 35.20 5.96 -13.57
C GLU A 866 33.95 6.05 -14.46
N SER A 867 33.37 4.89 -14.84
CA SER A 867 32.10 4.79 -15.57
C SER A 867 30.89 5.38 -14.81
N MET A 868 30.99 5.50 -13.49
CA MET A 868 29.91 6.04 -12.65
C MET A 868 29.93 7.58 -12.57
N GLU A 869 31.04 8.22 -12.99
CA GLU A 869 31.18 9.67 -12.91
C GLU A 869 30.22 10.47 -13.82
N PRO A 870 29.89 10.06 -15.07
CA PRO A 870 28.90 10.75 -15.89
C PRO A 870 27.52 10.74 -15.24
N ALA A 871 27.07 9.59 -14.73
CA ALA A 871 25.82 9.44 -13.99
C ALA A 871 25.81 10.36 -12.76
N LEU A 872 26.89 10.35 -11.96
CA LEU A 872 27.00 11.19 -10.76
C LEU A 872 27.01 12.69 -11.08
N ARG A 873 27.74 13.15 -12.11
CA ARG A 873 27.73 14.55 -12.56
C ARG A 873 26.35 14.99 -13.04
N ALA A 874 25.59 14.09 -13.64
CA ALA A 874 24.23 14.34 -14.12
C ALA A 874 23.16 14.29 -13.00
N CYS A 875 23.47 13.74 -11.82
CA CYS A 875 22.66 13.87 -10.59
C CYS A 875 23.05 15.09 -9.75
N CYS A 876 24.35 15.42 -9.68
CA CYS A 876 24.92 16.38 -8.75
C CYS A 876 25.75 17.46 -9.48
N LYS A 877 25.10 18.57 -9.80
CA LYS A 877 25.68 19.77 -10.41
C LYS A 877 26.92 20.26 -9.65
N GLY A 878 28.09 20.23 -10.30
CA GLY A 878 29.34 20.75 -9.74
C GLY A 878 30.00 19.89 -8.64
N ILE A 879 29.63 18.60 -8.53
CA ILE A 879 30.22 17.69 -7.53
C ILE A 879 31.74 17.52 -7.69
N LYS A 880 32.47 17.56 -6.56
CA LYS A 880 33.89 17.20 -6.52
C LYS A 880 34.03 15.69 -6.70
N ILE A 881 35.00 15.26 -7.50
CA ILE A 881 35.33 13.84 -7.70
C ILE A 881 36.79 13.63 -7.33
N GLY A 882 37.02 12.72 -6.40
CA GLY A 882 38.32 12.13 -6.12
C GLY A 882 38.49 10.79 -6.84
N LYS A 883 39.71 10.28 -6.94
CA LYS A 883 40.02 8.98 -7.54
C LYS A 883 41.02 8.20 -6.70
N ILE A 884 40.88 6.87 -6.69
CA ILE A 884 41.81 5.94 -6.03
C ILE A 884 42.14 4.80 -7.01
N LEU A 885 43.43 4.52 -7.19
CA LEU A 885 43.95 3.35 -7.91
C LEU A 885 44.68 2.43 -6.93
N ILE A 886 44.28 1.17 -6.91
CA ILE A 886 44.78 0.13 -6.02
C ILE A 886 45.37 -0.97 -6.89
N HIS A 887 46.60 -1.41 -6.63
CA HIS A 887 47.17 -2.53 -7.37
C HIS A 887 46.53 -3.85 -6.94
N ARG A 888 46.44 -4.80 -7.87
CA ARG A 888 46.21 -6.21 -7.57
C ARG A 888 47.39 -6.99 -8.15
N VAL A 889 47.94 -7.94 -7.38
CA VAL A 889 49.01 -8.83 -7.84
C VAL A 889 48.43 -10.25 -7.85
N GLY A 890 47.98 -10.68 -9.03
CA GLY A 890 46.90 -11.66 -9.11
C GLY A 890 45.62 -11.05 -8.52
N ASP A 891 44.85 -11.84 -7.77
CA ASP A 891 43.57 -11.42 -7.19
C ASP A 891 43.64 -10.91 -5.74
N HIS A 892 44.85 -10.87 -5.18
CA HIS A 892 45.10 -10.34 -3.83
C HIS A 892 45.59 -8.90 -3.83
N VAL A 893 45.09 -8.11 -2.86
CA VAL A 893 45.59 -6.76 -2.58
C VAL A 893 46.76 -6.86 -1.60
N LEU A 894 47.96 -6.45 -2.03
CA LEU A 894 49.12 -6.39 -1.15
C LEU A 894 48.93 -5.35 -0.02
N GLN A 895 49.68 -5.53 1.07
CA GLN A 895 49.48 -4.75 2.29
C GLN A 895 49.93 -3.28 2.12
N GLN A 896 50.89 -3.02 1.21
CA GLN A 896 51.25 -1.70 0.67
C GLN A 896 50.60 -1.48 -0.72
N ASP A 897 50.91 -0.39 -1.42
CA ASP A 897 50.45 -0.07 -2.80
C ASP A 897 48.99 0.36 -3.00
N THR A 898 48.64 1.50 -2.39
CA THR A 898 47.86 2.50 -3.13
C THR A 898 48.79 3.14 -4.17
N ILE A 899 48.60 2.84 -5.46
CA ILE A 899 49.48 3.38 -6.51
C ILE A 899 49.25 4.89 -6.65
N TYR A 900 48.00 5.31 -6.58
CA TYR A 900 47.60 6.70 -6.81
C TYR A 900 46.33 7.03 -6.04
N GLU A 901 46.35 8.15 -5.33
CA GLU A 901 45.18 8.79 -4.76
C GLU A 901 45.16 10.27 -5.15
N LYS A 902 44.00 10.76 -5.55
CA LYS A 902 43.75 12.19 -5.77
C LYS A 902 42.38 12.53 -5.24
N LEU A 903 42.33 12.95 -3.99
CA LEU A 903 41.11 13.27 -3.24
C LEU A 903 41.03 14.79 -2.98
N PRO A 904 39.83 15.38 -2.82
CA PRO A 904 39.72 16.76 -2.38
C PRO A 904 40.36 16.99 -1.00
N ALA A 905 41.02 18.13 -0.82
CA ALA A 905 41.64 18.50 0.47
C ALA A 905 40.62 18.63 1.62
N ASP A 906 39.35 18.89 1.27
CA ASP A 906 38.21 19.02 2.18
C ASP A 906 37.30 17.78 2.16
N ILE A 907 37.86 16.56 2.05
CA ILE A 907 37.08 15.31 2.00
C ILE A 907 36.55 14.84 3.36
N ALA A 908 37.24 15.13 4.47
CA ALA A 908 36.82 14.71 5.82
C ALA A 908 35.43 15.26 6.21
N ASP A 909 35.14 16.52 5.85
CA ASP A 909 33.88 17.22 6.12
C ASP A 909 32.75 16.89 5.09
N ARG A 910 32.83 15.77 4.37
CA ARG A 910 31.93 15.45 3.24
C ARG A 910 31.33 14.05 3.34
N TYR A 911 30.13 13.93 2.78
CA TYR A 911 29.56 12.64 2.40
C TYR A 911 30.27 12.13 1.12
N VAL A 912 30.78 10.91 1.17
CA VAL A 912 31.55 10.29 0.08
C VAL A 912 30.74 9.18 -0.57
N LEU A 913 30.41 9.40 -1.84
CA LEU A 913 29.82 8.41 -2.73
C LEU A 913 30.98 7.63 -3.38
N LEU A 914 31.38 6.52 -2.75
CA LEU A 914 32.37 5.59 -3.29
C LEU A 914 31.73 4.77 -4.41
N MET A 915 32.43 4.56 -5.52
CA MET A 915 31.85 4.02 -6.76
C MET A 915 32.70 2.90 -7.36
N ASP A 916 32.13 1.70 -7.48
CA ASP A 916 32.68 0.58 -8.24
C ASP A 916 31.54 -0.33 -8.77
N PRO A 917 31.27 -0.39 -10.10
CA PRO A 917 30.14 -1.10 -10.68
C PRO A 917 30.03 -2.59 -10.32
N ILE A 918 31.14 -3.29 -10.08
CA ILE A 918 31.15 -4.74 -9.81
C ILE A 918 32.03 -5.03 -8.59
N VAL A 919 31.44 -5.55 -7.51
CA VAL A 919 32.18 -5.91 -6.29
C VAL A 919 32.28 -7.44 -6.16
N GLY A 920 33.39 -8.00 -6.65
CA GLY A 920 33.68 -9.44 -6.61
C GLY A 920 34.20 -9.93 -5.26
N THR A 921 35.52 -9.94 -5.04
CA THR A 921 36.13 -10.38 -3.76
C THR A 921 36.04 -9.35 -2.64
N GLY A 922 35.67 -8.10 -2.93
CA GLY A 922 35.58 -7.00 -1.97
C GLY A 922 36.92 -6.44 -1.44
N GLU A 923 38.08 -7.00 -1.79
CA GLU A 923 39.38 -6.55 -1.23
C GLU A 923 39.73 -5.12 -1.64
N THR A 924 39.51 -4.80 -2.91
CA THR A 924 39.71 -3.43 -3.45
C THR A 924 38.79 -2.43 -2.76
N ALA A 925 37.52 -2.80 -2.49
CA ALA A 925 36.58 -1.95 -1.76
C ALA A 925 37.03 -1.72 -0.31
N VAL A 926 37.41 -2.78 0.41
CA VAL A 926 37.90 -2.66 1.80
C VAL A 926 39.14 -1.76 1.88
N LYS A 927 40.09 -1.92 0.96
CA LYS A 927 41.28 -1.06 0.89
C LYS A 927 40.92 0.39 0.54
N ALA A 928 39.97 0.63 -0.37
CA ALA A 928 39.52 1.98 -0.71
C ALA A 928 38.82 2.69 0.47
N VAL A 929 37.96 1.97 1.21
CA VAL A 929 37.33 2.50 2.43
C VAL A 929 38.38 2.82 3.49
N GLN A 930 39.36 1.93 3.72
CA GLN A 930 40.45 2.18 4.67
C GLN A 930 41.26 3.44 4.30
N VAL A 931 41.46 3.72 3.01
CA VAL A 931 42.12 4.97 2.57
C VAL A 931 41.28 6.20 2.93
N LEU A 932 39.96 6.15 2.73
CA LEU A 932 39.07 7.26 3.11
C LEU A 932 39.06 7.51 4.64
N LEU A 933 38.99 6.44 5.44
CA LEU A 933 39.09 6.53 6.91
C LEU A 933 40.44 7.12 7.34
N ASN A 934 41.55 6.72 6.69
CA ASN A 934 42.88 7.27 6.94
C ASN A 934 43.03 8.76 6.54
N LYS A 935 42.09 9.31 5.75
CA LYS A 935 41.99 10.75 5.44
C LYS A 935 41.02 11.51 6.35
N GLY A 936 40.47 10.86 7.38
CA GLY A 936 39.56 11.48 8.35
C GLY A 936 38.10 11.53 7.90
N VAL A 937 37.71 10.80 6.84
CA VAL A 937 36.29 10.61 6.49
C VAL A 937 35.63 9.71 7.54
N GLN A 938 34.44 10.07 8.02
CA GLN A 938 33.67 9.24 8.95
C GLN A 938 33.05 8.04 8.23
N GLU A 939 32.97 6.89 8.89
CA GLU A 939 32.51 5.63 8.30
C GLU A 939 31.04 5.67 7.85
N ASP A 940 30.17 6.31 8.64
CA ASP A 940 28.75 6.57 8.36
C ASP A 940 28.53 7.66 7.29
N HIS A 941 29.57 8.41 6.93
CA HIS A 941 29.54 9.36 5.82
C HIS A 941 29.92 8.72 4.47
N ILE A 942 30.27 7.42 4.44
CA ILE A 942 30.59 6.68 3.22
C ILE A 942 29.37 5.90 2.74
N LEU A 943 28.93 6.22 1.52
CA LEU A 943 27.92 5.50 0.76
C LEU A 943 28.62 4.79 -0.40
N PHE A 944 28.64 3.46 -0.40
CA PHE A 944 29.30 2.67 -1.45
C PHE A 944 28.26 2.19 -2.48
N LEU A 945 28.47 2.55 -3.74
CA LEU A 945 27.54 2.30 -4.86
C LEU A 945 28.09 1.24 -5.83
N SER A 946 27.25 0.29 -6.20
CA SER A 946 27.55 -0.76 -7.18
C SER A 946 26.34 -1.13 -8.05
N LEU A 947 26.58 -1.83 -9.17
CA LEU A 947 25.52 -2.50 -9.93
C LEU A 947 25.29 -3.92 -9.41
N ILE A 948 26.36 -4.70 -9.28
CA ILE A 948 26.33 -6.13 -8.96
C ILE A 948 27.39 -6.43 -7.89
N ALA A 949 26.99 -7.10 -6.81
CA ALA A 949 27.90 -7.56 -5.76
C ALA A 949 27.80 -9.08 -5.60
N ALA A 950 28.93 -9.74 -5.33
CA ALA A 950 28.93 -11.14 -4.91
C ALA A 950 28.63 -11.27 -3.40
N PRO A 951 28.01 -12.36 -2.93
CA PRO A 951 27.73 -12.61 -1.51
C PRO A 951 28.98 -12.49 -0.61
N GLU A 952 30.14 -12.93 -1.11
CA GLU A 952 31.43 -12.89 -0.42
C GLU A 952 31.92 -11.44 -0.21
N ALA A 953 31.73 -10.57 -1.20
CA ALA A 953 32.01 -9.13 -1.08
C ALA A 953 31.09 -8.46 -0.06
N VAL A 954 29.78 -8.75 -0.11
CA VAL A 954 28.81 -8.20 0.85
C VAL A 954 29.16 -8.63 2.27
N HIS A 955 29.43 -9.92 2.48
CA HIS A 955 29.90 -10.45 3.77
C HIS A 955 31.19 -9.80 4.26
N ARG A 956 32.13 -9.49 3.36
CA ARG A 956 33.44 -8.90 3.68
C ARG A 956 33.35 -7.41 3.99
N VAL A 957 32.68 -6.63 3.15
CA VAL A 957 32.55 -5.17 3.30
C VAL A 957 31.65 -4.82 4.48
N CYS A 958 30.43 -5.37 4.56
CA CYS A 958 29.46 -4.99 5.60
C CYS A 958 29.86 -5.50 7.01
N ARG A 959 30.72 -6.52 7.10
CA ARG A 959 31.32 -6.97 8.37
C ARG A 959 32.55 -6.16 8.79
N ALA A 960 33.32 -5.63 7.83
CA ALA A 960 34.46 -4.76 8.13
C ALA A 960 34.02 -3.34 8.52
N PHE A 961 32.97 -2.83 7.88
CA PHE A 961 32.45 -1.47 8.06
C PHE A 961 30.93 -1.52 8.31
N PRO A 962 30.47 -1.72 9.55
CA PRO A 962 29.05 -1.86 9.88
C PRO A 962 28.24 -0.56 9.82
N LYS A 963 28.88 0.62 9.76
CA LYS A 963 28.21 1.92 9.61
C LYS A 963 28.15 2.41 8.16
N LEU A 964 29.15 2.05 7.35
CA LEU A 964 29.15 2.31 5.91
C LEU A 964 27.93 1.66 5.28
N LYS A 965 27.22 2.38 4.41
CA LYS A 965 26.05 1.83 3.69
C LYS A 965 26.42 1.42 2.26
N LEU A 966 26.20 0.13 1.94
CA LEU A 966 26.37 -0.44 0.61
C LEU A 966 25.03 -0.44 -0.12
N ILE A 967 24.99 0.13 -1.33
CA ILE A 967 23.83 0.13 -2.23
C ILE A 967 24.20 -0.59 -3.53
N THR A 968 23.46 -1.64 -3.87
CA THR A 968 23.62 -2.40 -5.13
C THR A 968 22.27 -2.59 -5.84
N SER A 969 22.28 -2.95 -7.13
CA SER A 969 21.05 -3.20 -7.91
C SER A 969 20.72 -4.69 -8.09
N GLU A 970 21.72 -5.56 -8.14
CA GLU A 970 21.58 -7.03 -8.05
C GLU A 970 22.66 -7.60 -7.11
N ILE A 971 22.41 -8.82 -6.61
CA ILE A 971 23.37 -9.66 -5.89
C ILE A 971 23.37 -11.02 -6.61
N ASP A 972 24.56 -11.49 -6.97
CA ASP A 972 24.76 -12.68 -7.81
C ASP A 972 25.01 -13.96 -6.98
N GLU A 973 25.22 -15.09 -7.65
CA GLU A 973 25.28 -16.41 -6.98
C GLU A 973 26.57 -16.63 -6.19
N GLY A 974 27.70 -16.10 -6.67
CA GLY A 974 29.01 -16.28 -6.04
C GLY A 974 30.17 -15.86 -6.94
N LEU A 975 31.35 -16.41 -6.67
CA LEU A 975 32.58 -16.19 -7.43
C LEU A 975 33.12 -17.48 -8.08
N GLU A 976 33.43 -17.42 -9.37
CA GLU A 976 34.21 -18.43 -10.10
C GLU A 976 35.44 -17.77 -10.72
N ALA A 977 36.64 -18.33 -10.51
CA ALA A 977 37.92 -17.74 -10.93
C ALA A 977 38.01 -16.22 -10.59
N TYR A 978 37.58 -15.86 -9.38
CA TYR A 978 37.49 -14.49 -8.83
C TYR A 978 36.54 -13.51 -9.56
N ARG A 979 35.82 -13.99 -10.59
CA ARG A 979 34.76 -13.23 -11.29
C ARG A 979 33.39 -13.58 -10.73
N VAL A 980 32.50 -12.60 -10.73
CA VAL A 980 31.10 -12.76 -10.29
C VAL A 980 30.36 -13.65 -11.29
N ILE A 981 29.58 -14.63 -10.81
CA ILE A 981 28.74 -15.50 -11.63
C ILE A 981 27.24 -15.35 -11.28
N PRO A 982 26.34 -15.26 -12.28
CA PRO A 982 26.62 -15.27 -13.73
C PRO A 982 27.34 -14.00 -14.23
N GLY A 983 27.24 -12.87 -13.52
CA GLY A 983 28.01 -11.65 -13.77
C GLY A 983 27.79 -10.99 -15.12
N VAL A 984 28.78 -10.17 -15.54
CA VAL A 984 28.81 -9.38 -16.79
C VAL A 984 30.15 -9.47 -17.54
N GLY A 985 31.11 -10.26 -17.04
CA GLY A 985 32.52 -10.22 -17.45
C GLY A 985 33.28 -9.02 -16.85
N GLU A 986 34.39 -8.62 -17.49
CA GLU A 986 35.16 -7.43 -17.09
C GLU A 986 34.43 -6.15 -17.49
N PHE A 987 33.66 -5.58 -16.56
CA PHE A 987 32.84 -4.38 -16.81
C PHE A 987 33.66 -3.20 -17.34
N GLY A 988 34.86 -2.99 -16.80
CA GLY A 988 35.72 -1.88 -17.21
C GLY A 988 36.12 -1.95 -18.68
N ASP A 989 36.55 -3.12 -19.16
CA ASP A 989 36.96 -3.28 -20.55
C ASP A 989 35.74 -3.24 -21.49
N ARG A 990 34.59 -3.83 -21.10
CA ARG A 990 33.33 -3.72 -21.89
C ARG A 990 32.74 -2.31 -21.96
N TYR A 991 33.09 -1.41 -21.03
CA TYR A 991 32.63 -0.01 -21.03
C TYR A 991 33.59 0.94 -21.77
N PHE A 992 34.89 0.65 -21.78
CA PHE A 992 35.93 1.56 -22.30
C PHE A 992 36.66 1.08 -23.57
N CYS A 993 36.47 -0.17 -24.01
CA CYS A 993 37.12 -0.73 -25.20
C CYS A 993 36.08 -1.11 -26.28
N ASP A 994 36.31 -0.64 -27.51
CA ASP A 994 35.62 -1.07 -28.73
C ASP A 994 36.22 -2.38 -29.28
#